data_AF-A0A1W1ZRR5-F1
#
_entry.id   AF-A0A1W1ZRR5-F1
#
_cell.length_a   1.000
_cell.length_b   1.000
_cell.length_c   1.000
_cell.angle_alpha   90.00
_cell.angle_beta   90.00
_cell.angle_gamma   90.00
#
_symmetry.space_group_name_H-M   'P 1'
#
loop_
_entity.id
_entity.type
_entity.pdbx_description
1 polymer ?
#
loop_
_entity_poly.entity_id
_entity_poly.type
_entity_poly.pdbx_seq_one_letter_code
_entity_poly.pdbx_strand_id
1 'polypeptide(L)'
;MDDSSKVGRHARAVLAAAKAFRAEAAGVRAEPDRLHALAAAQYQAVRDSLVADQLRAMPVDKLRDTKANLRLSKLKAAGYRTVADVAGARLEQLDGVPGVGRQSAEQIVRAARAVVDGVARDTTVRLNPDRADRAQTELLQLMSKLRRANQLVGPLREPLGDVLGRIDADVRAASRAWSRLRMFFSLRKNRQAAIESLGRLEVLLASRDVAALRAMGTQLRVPDLDHRALWRDYELDAAAYNTLLADLAGADAMPDRSAAKGFVPADIEHEVDATTLDTSLLKVSLRGYQVFGAKFALARKRVIIGDEMGLGKTIEAIAVMASLAADGRRGFLVVCPASVVVNWVNEIARHSDLVPHRMHGAGRDGAVGEWLVQGGVGVTTFGTLPKLVLPKRFRPALVVVDEAHYVKNPDTQRSQAVNAIVQRAERAVLLTGTPMENRVEEFRNLVAYLQPSVAARTGATDAVVGAKAFRRVVAPVYLRRNQEDVLGELPELLEMEDWVEFGKQDRGAYLDAVREGNLMAMRRAAYAPGTPRGSAKLERLLEIIEESRDNGWKVVVFSYFHDVLDAVADHVEVFGPLTGATSAQGRQRLVDEFTACEDHAVLVAQIEAGGVGLNIQAASVVIIAEPQWKPSTEDQAIARCHRMGQVRKVHVHRLLVKDSVDARVQEIRDHKTLLFDHYARESDTKHSHESALDSAVSVEQRVVQAEQQRLGL
;
A
#
# COMPACT_ATOMS: atom_id res chain seq x y z
N MET A 1 35.29 60.58 23.47
CA MET A 1 33.82 60.54 23.31
C MET A 1 33.35 59.71 22.11
N ASP A 2 34.24 59.01 21.38
CA ASP A 2 33.92 58.47 20.04
C ASP A 2 33.56 56.95 20.01
N ASP A 3 33.96 56.20 21.03
CA ASP A 3 33.85 54.72 21.05
C ASP A 3 32.42 54.21 21.37
N SER A 4 31.64 54.97 22.14
CA SER A 4 30.26 54.58 22.50
C SER A 4 29.26 54.69 21.34
N SER A 5 29.57 55.48 20.31
CA SER A 5 28.75 55.62 19.09
C SER A 5 28.84 54.40 18.16
N LYS A 6 29.99 53.71 18.17
CA LYS A 6 30.26 52.49 17.41
C LYS A 6 29.56 51.29 18.03
N VAL A 7 29.62 51.14 19.35
CA VAL A 7 28.95 50.06 20.10
C VAL A 7 27.43 50.07 19.89
N GLY A 8 26.79 51.25 19.92
CA GLY A 8 25.34 51.38 19.68
C GLY A 8 24.91 51.16 18.21
N ARG A 9 25.81 51.32 17.23
CA ARG A 9 25.55 50.97 15.82
C ARG A 9 25.75 49.48 15.55
N HIS A 10 26.79 48.88 16.12
CA HIS A 10 27.06 47.45 16.01
C HIS A 10 25.94 46.61 16.63
N ALA A 11 25.54 46.90 17.86
CA ALA A 11 24.43 46.22 18.52
C ALA A 11 23.10 46.35 17.74
N ARG A 12 22.91 47.46 17.05
CA ARG A 12 21.77 47.70 16.14
C ARG A 12 21.77 46.75 14.96
N ALA A 13 22.93 46.61 14.31
CA ALA A 13 23.10 45.71 13.18
C ALA A 13 22.88 44.25 13.59
N VAL A 14 23.43 43.82 14.73
CA VAL A 14 23.26 42.47 15.28
C VAL A 14 21.80 42.20 15.63
N LEU A 15 21.11 43.11 16.32
CA LEU A 15 19.69 42.95 16.64
C LEU A 15 18.80 42.93 15.39
N ALA A 16 19.12 43.74 14.38
CA ALA A 16 18.40 43.72 13.10
C ALA A 16 18.62 42.38 12.38
N ALA A 17 19.86 41.90 12.33
CA ALA A 17 20.22 40.60 11.73
C ALA A 17 19.57 39.42 12.47
N ALA A 18 19.54 39.46 13.81
CA ALA A 18 18.89 38.45 14.64
C ALA A 18 17.38 38.43 14.44
N LYS A 19 16.73 39.61 14.36
CA LYS A 19 15.30 39.70 14.03
C LYS A 19 14.99 39.21 12.62
N ALA A 20 15.83 39.55 11.65
CA ALA A 20 15.69 39.07 10.27
C ALA A 20 15.84 37.55 10.19
N PHE A 21 16.88 36.99 10.82
CA PHE A 21 17.09 35.55 10.89
C PHE A 21 15.96 34.83 11.62
N ARG A 22 15.47 35.39 12.74
CA ARG A 22 14.30 34.85 13.45
C ARG A 22 13.07 34.80 12.54
N ALA A 23 12.80 35.85 11.78
CA ALA A 23 11.68 35.88 10.84
C ALA A 23 11.84 34.83 9.72
N GLU A 24 13.06 34.69 9.20
CA GLU A 24 13.40 33.68 8.20
C GLU A 24 13.21 32.24 8.74
N ALA A 25 13.78 31.94 9.90
CA ALA A 25 13.68 30.63 10.55
C ALA A 25 12.25 30.30 10.98
N ALA A 26 11.47 31.29 11.44
CA ALA A 26 10.06 31.12 11.72
C ALA A 26 9.25 30.81 10.44
N GLY A 27 9.59 31.47 9.32
CA GLY A 27 9.03 31.16 8.00
C GLY A 27 9.34 29.73 7.57
N VAL A 28 10.61 29.31 7.63
CA VAL A 28 11.02 27.92 7.32
C VAL A 28 10.27 26.90 8.18
N ARG A 29 10.15 27.16 9.49
CA ARG A 29 9.44 26.26 10.42
C ARG A 29 7.93 26.16 10.13
N ALA A 30 7.30 27.24 9.69
CA ALA A 30 5.86 27.31 9.41
C ALA A 30 5.49 26.91 7.97
N GLU A 31 6.46 26.79 7.07
CA GLU A 31 6.22 26.52 5.65
C GLU A 31 5.46 25.20 5.39
N PRO A 32 5.74 24.08 6.09
CA PRO A 32 4.95 22.87 5.94
C PRO A 32 3.46 23.07 6.26
N ASP A 33 3.13 23.79 7.35
CA ASP A 33 1.73 24.04 7.74
C ASP A 33 1.02 24.95 6.73
N ARG A 34 1.73 25.95 6.20
CA ARG A 34 1.22 26.84 5.16
C ARG A 34 0.91 26.06 3.87
N LEU A 35 1.84 25.22 3.42
CA LEU A 35 1.66 24.41 2.22
C LEU A 35 0.55 23.37 2.39
N HIS A 36 0.43 22.79 3.58
CA HIS A 36 -0.68 21.89 3.92
C HIS A 36 -2.03 22.59 3.80
N ALA A 37 -2.18 23.78 4.38
CA ALA A 37 -3.42 24.54 4.29
C ALA A 37 -3.79 24.91 2.83
N LEU A 38 -2.81 25.29 2.02
CA LEU A 38 -3.02 25.57 0.59
C LEU A 38 -3.41 24.31 -0.20
N ALA A 39 -2.72 23.20 0.04
CA ALA A 39 -3.02 21.93 -0.60
C ALA A 39 -4.39 21.39 -0.18
N ALA A 40 -4.79 21.56 1.08
CA ALA A 40 -6.10 21.16 1.59
C ALA A 40 -7.23 21.99 0.95
N ALA A 41 -7.04 23.30 0.81
CA ALA A 41 -8.00 24.14 0.10
C ALA A 41 -8.15 23.73 -1.38
N GLN A 42 -7.04 23.47 -2.06
CA GLN A 42 -7.06 22.99 -3.45
C GLN A 42 -7.69 21.61 -3.57
N TYR A 43 -7.41 20.70 -2.63
CA TYR A 43 -8.04 19.39 -2.56
C TYR A 43 -9.56 19.50 -2.48
N GLN A 44 -10.09 20.35 -1.58
CA GLN A 44 -11.54 20.56 -1.47
C GLN A 44 -12.11 21.16 -2.76
N ALA A 45 -11.42 22.11 -3.40
CA ALA A 45 -11.86 22.66 -4.69
C ALA A 45 -11.95 21.60 -5.80
N VAL A 46 -10.96 20.69 -5.88
CA VAL A 46 -10.99 19.56 -6.82
C VAL A 46 -12.14 18.61 -6.49
N ARG A 47 -12.31 18.26 -5.20
CA ARG A 47 -13.38 17.37 -4.73
C ARG A 47 -14.76 17.94 -5.03
N ASP A 48 -14.99 19.23 -4.74
CA ASP A 48 -16.27 19.90 -4.98
C ASP A 48 -16.61 19.91 -6.48
N SER A 49 -15.61 20.09 -7.34
CA SER A 49 -15.80 19.97 -8.79
C SER A 49 -16.23 18.56 -9.20
N LEU A 50 -15.56 17.52 -8.67
CA LEU A 50 -15.91 16.12 -8.95
C LEU A 50 -17.32 15.78 -8.47
N VAL A 51 -17.70 16.21 -7.26
CA VAL A 51 -19.06 16.04 -6.71
C VAL A 51 -20.07 16.72 -7.64
N ALA A 52 -19.80 17.96 -8.08
CA ALA A 52 -20.68 18.67 -8.99
C ALA A 52 -20.83 17.95 -10.34
N ASP A 53 -19.75 17.41 -10.91
CA ASP A 53 -19.78 16.62 -12.14
C ASP A 53 -20.61 15.33 -11.99
N GLN A 54 -20.42 14.59 -10.88
CA GLN A 54 -21.20 13.39 -10.60
C GLN A 54 -22.69 13.71 -10.44
N LEU A 55 -23.04 14.77 -9.71
CA LEU A 55 -24.44 15.18 -9.52
C LEU A 55 -25.11 15.64 -10.83
N ARG A 56 -24.33 16.25 -11.75
CA ARG A 56 -24.79 16.60 -13.11
C ARG A 56 -25.01 15.37 -13.99
N ALA A 57 -24.19 14.34 -13.85
CA ALA A 57 -24.38 13.08 -14.56
C ALA A 57 -25.49 12.20 -13.95
N MET A 58 -25.82 12.41 -12.67
CA MET A 58 -26.77 11.58 -11.92
C MET A 58 -28.22 11.92 -12.26
N PRO A 59 -29.01 10.96 -12.79
CA PRO A 59 -30.43 11.18 -13.07
C PRO A 59 -31.23 11.45 -11.80
N VAL A 60 -32.24 12.32 -11.91
CA VAL A 60 -33.13 12.68 -10.77
C VAL A 60 -33.85 11.47 -10.16
N ASP A 61 -33.97 10.35 -10.88
CA ASP A 61 -34.54 9.09 -10.36
C ASP A 61 -33.78 8.52 -9.17
N LYS A 62 -32.49 8.82 -9.05
CA LYS A 62 -31.66 8.38 -7.92
C LYS A 62 -32.16 8.89 -6.57
N LEU A 63 -32.97 9.95 -6.55
CA LEU A 63 -33.64 10.40 -5.34
C LEU A 63 -34.62 9.38 -4.75
N ARG A 64 -35.09 8.37 -5.51
CA ARG A 64 -35.94 7.28 -4.98
C ARG A 64 -35.23 6.42 -3.94
N ASP A 65 -33.90 6.34 -3.98
CA ASP A 65 -33.12 5.47 -3.12
C ASP A 65 -33.18 5.92 -1.64
N THR A 66 -33.64 7.15 -1.36
CA THR A 66 -33.78 7.71 -0.01
C THR A 66 -35.03 7.23 0.76
N LYS A 67 -35.72 6.18 0.28
CA LYS A 67 -36.96 5.61 0.87
C LYS A 67 -38.14 6.61 1.01
N ALA A 68 -38.07 7.76 0.34
CA ALA A 68 -39.12 8.77 0.35
C ALA A 68 -40.07 8.59 -0.85
N ASN A 69 -41.37 8.82 -0.65
CA ASN A 69 -42.35 8.75 -1.74
C ASN A 69 -42.36 10.06 -2.55
N LEU A 70 -41.46 10.16 -3.53
CA LEU A 70 -41.18 11.40 -4.28
C LEU A 70 -41.92 11.45 -5.62
N ARG A 71 -42.52 12.60 -5.95
CA ARG A 71 -43.21 12.85 -7.24
C ARG A 71 -42.24 13.20 -8.38
N LEU A 72 -41.27 12.34 -8.65
CA LEU A 72 -40.17 12.62 -9.59
C LEU A 72 -40.60 12.81 -11.05
N SER A 73 -41.72 12.20 -11.47
CA SER A 73 -42.24 12.38 -12.83
C SER A 73 -42.67 13.84 -13.11
N LYS A 74 -43.16 14.55 -12.08
CA LYS A 74 -43.53 15.97 -12.19
C LYS A 74 -42.30 16.88 -12.25
N LEU A 75 -41.25 16.55 -11.50
CA LEU A 75 -39.96 17.25 -11.58
C LEU A 75 -39.34 17.15 -12.98
N LYS A 76 -39.31 15.93 -13.56
CA LYS A 76 -38.83 15.71 -14.92
C LYS A 76 -39.60 16.51 -15.96
N ALA A 77 -40.93 16.53 -15.85
CA ALA A 77 -41.79 17.32 -16.74
C ALA A 77 -41.53 18.83 -16.62
N ALA A 78 -41.09 19.30 -15.45
CA ALA A 78 -40.70 20.68 -15.19
C ALA A 78 -39.23 21.01 -15.54
N GLY A 79 -38.50 20.07 -16.14
CA GLY A 79 -37.13 20.29 -16.63
C GLY A 79 -36.01 19.89 -15.66
N TYR A 80 -36.34 19.43 -14.44
CA TYR A 80 -35.35 18.89 -13.50
C TYR A 80 -35.00 17.45 -13.88
N ARG A 81 -33.85 17.25 -14.53
CA ARG A 81 -33.43 15.94 -15.08
C ARG A 81 -32.39 15.25 -14.21
N THR A 82 -31.61 16.01 -13.48
CA THR A 82 -30.47 15.54 -12.69
C THR A 82 -30.65 15.84 -11.20
N VAL A 83 -29.85 15.20 -10.36
CA VAL A 83 -29.80 15.53 -8.93
C VAL A 83 -29.25 16.94 -8.72
N ALA A 84 -28.29 17.38 -9.54
CA ALA A 84 -27.77 18.75 -9.51
C ALA A 84 -28.86 19.81 -9.75
N ASP A 85 -29.76 19.58 -10.71
CA ASP A 85 -30.86 20.51 -11.01
C ASP A 85 -31.76 20.74 -9.79
N VAL A 86 -32.03 19.67 -9.04
CA VAL A 86 -32.88 19.71 -7.83
C VAL A 86 -32.12 20.31 -6.65
N ALA A 87 -30.86 19.94 -6.46
CA ALA A 87 -30.03 20.44 -5.37
C ALA A 87 -29.75 21.95 -5.49
N GLY A 88 -29.63 22.46 -6.72
CA GLY A 88 -29.47 23.90 -7.00
C GLY A 88 -30.77 24.71 -6.98
N ALA A 89 -31.93 24.06 -6.91
CA ALA A 89 -33.23 24.73 -6.91
C ALA A 89 -33.57 25.33 -5.54
N ARG A 90 -34.15 26.53 -5.53
CA ARG A 90 -34.76 27.09 -4.32
C ARG A 90 -36.06 26.36 -3.99
N LEU A 91 -36.40 26.33 -2.71
CA LEU A 91 -37.64 25.67 -2.25
C LEU A 91 -38.88 26.24 -2.95
N GLU A 92 -38.93 27.56 -3.20
CA GLU A 92 -40.07 28.19 -3.89
C GLU A 92 -40.22 27.72 -5.34
N GLN A 93 -39.10 27.41 -6.02
CA GLN A 93 -39.13 26.93 -7.40
C GLN A 93 -39.69 25.52 -7.48
N LEU A 94 -39.40 24.67 -6.47
CA LEU A 94 -39.91 23.31 -6.38
C LEU A 94 -41.38 23.27 -5.94
N ASP A 95 -41.81 24.18 -5.06
CA ASP A 95 -43.22 24.34 -4.65
C ASP A 95 -44.10 24.86 -5.81
N GLY A 96 -43.51 25.65 -6.72
CA GLY A 96 -44.19 26.13 -7.92
C GLY A 96 -44.42 25.07 -9.01
N VAL A 97 -43.88 23.85 -8.86
CA VAL A 97 -44.03 22.78 -9.87
C VAL A 97 -45.45 22.20 -9.83
N PRO A 98 -46.21 22.19 -10.94
CA PRO A 98 -47.57 21.66 -10.96
C PRO A 98 -47.68 20.22 -10.43
N GLY A 99 -48.38 20.05 -9.31
CA GLY A 99 -48.58 18.76 -8.65
C GLY A 99 -47.51 18.38 -7.62
N VAL A 100 -46.59 19.28 -7.29
CA VAL A 100 -45.68 19.20 -6.13
C VAL A 100 -46.10 20.29 -5.15
N GLY A 101 -46.66 19.91 -4.00
CA GLY A 101 -46.98 20.88 -2.94
C GLY A 101 -45.79 21.10 -2.01
N ARG A 102 -45.84 22.15 -1.19
CA ARG A 102 -44.78 22.54 -0.23
C ARG A 102 -44.16 21.39 0.57
N GLN A 103 -44.98 20.51 1.14
CA GLN A 103 -44.50 19.35 1.89
C GLN A 103 -43.72 18.35 1.01
N SER A 104 -44.16 18.16 -0.24
CA SER A 104 -43.44 17.33 -1.22
C SER A 104 -42.13 18.00 -1.65
N ALA A 105 -42.13 19.33 -1.86
CA ALA A 105 -40.92 20.09 -2.17
C ALA A 105 -39.88 19.98 -1.04
N GLU A 106 -40.30 20.10 0.23
CA GLU A 106 -39.42 19.90 1.39
C GLU A 106 -38.84 18.48 1.45
N GLN A 107 -39.64 17.45 1.15
CA GLN A 107 -39.16 16.06 1.08
C GLN A 107 -38.15 15.86 -0.05
N ILE A 108 -38.39 16.47 -1.22
CA ILE A 108 -37.48 16.45 -2.37
C ILE A 108 -36.14 17.10 -2.01
N VAL A 109 -36.16 18.27 -1.37
CA VAL A 109 -34.93 18.96 -0.92
C VAL A 109 -34.16 18.12 0.10
N ARG A 110 -34.86 17.49 1.07
CA ARG A 110 -34.21 16.59 2.03
C ARG A 110 -33.60 15.37 1.36
N ALA A 111 -34.30 14.75 0.41
CA ALA A 111 -33.79 13.62 -0.36
C ALA A 111 -32.57 14.03 -1.20
N ALA A 112 -32.64 15.16 -1.89
CA ALA A 112 -31.51 15.69 -2.66
C ALA A 112 -30.31 15.98 -1.77
N ARG A 113 -30.49 16.61 -0.60
CA ARG A 113 -29.40 16.80 0.37
C ARG A 113 -28.80 15.48 0.85
N ALA A 114 -29.61 14.48 1.18
CA ALA A 114 -29.12 13.18 1.61
C ALA A 114 -28.26 12.49 0.52
N VAL A 115 -28.68 12.60 -0.75
CA VAL A 115 -27.89 12.10 -1.89
C VAL A 115 -26.62 12.92 -2.10
N VAL A 116 -26.69 14.25 -2.06
CA VAL A 116 -25.51 15.14 -2.16
C VAL A 116 -24.50 14.84 -1.06
N ASP A 117 -24.95 14.73 0.19
CA ASP A 117 -24.09 14.41 1.33
C ASP A 117 -23.49 13.01 1.18
N GLY A 118 -24.24 12.05 0.63
CA GLY A 118 -23.74 10.70 0.30
C GLY A 118 -22.65 10.76 -0.75
N VAL A 119 -22.93 11.37 -1.90
CA VAL A 119 -21.98 11.56 -3.00
C VAL A 119 -20.74 12.30 -2.53
N ALA A 120 -20.89 13.37 -1.74
CA ALA A 120 -19.76 14.11 -1.19
C ALA A 120 -18.90 13.22 -0.28
N ARG A 121 -19.50 12.43 0.62
CA ARG A 121 -18.78 11.48 1.48
C ARG A 121 -18.03 10.42 0.67
N ASP A 122 -18.64 9.88 -0.38
CA ASP A 122 -18.08 8.80 -1.17
C ASP A 122 -17.09 9.29 -2.25
N THR A 123 -17.09 10.59 -2.57
CA THR A 123 -16.18 11.18 -3.55
C THR A 123 -14.81 11.44 -2.95
N THR A 124 -13.83 10.69 -3.44
CA THR A 124 -12.40 10.90 -3.17
C THR A 124 -11.70 11.49 -4.39
N VAL A 125 -10.77 12.42 -4.16
CA VAL A 125 -9.90 12.92 -5.23
C VAL A 125 -8.90 11.82 -5.60
N ARG A 126 -8.71 11.58 -6.89
CA ARG A 126 -7.66 10.69 -7.41
C ARG A 126 -6.88 11.44 -8.49
N LEU A 127 -5.56 11.41 -8.39
CA LEU A 127 -4.69 11.95 -9.44
C LEU A 127 -4.54 10.91 -10.54
N ASN A 128 -4.85 11.29 -11.78
CA ASN A 128 -4.72 10.40 -12.92
C ASN A 128 -3.76 11.00 -13.95
N PRO A 129 -2.58 10.40 -14.19
CA PRO A 129 -1.63 10.89 -15.18
C PRO A 129 -2.21 11.00 -16.59
N ASP A 130 -3.15 10.12 -16.96
CA ASP A 130 -3.78 10.10 -18.27
C ASP A 130 -4.90 11.15 -18.41
N ARG A 131 -5.34 11.75 -17.29
CA ARG A 131 -6.34 12.83 -17.22
C ARG A 131 -5.84 13.99 -16.36
N ALA A 132 -4.66 14.49 -16.70
CA ALA A 132 -4.00 15.57 -15.98
C ALA A 132 -4.67 16.94 -16.23
N ASP A 133 -5.80 17.18 -15.58
CA ASP A 133 -6.46 18.49 -15.62
C ASP A 133 -5.64 19.57 -14.88
N ARG A 134 -5.98 20.84 -15.11
CA ARG A 134 -5.26 21.97 -14.51
C ARG A 134 -5.37 21.99 -12.99
N ALA A 135 -6.53 21.66 -12.42
CA ALA A 135 -6.76 21.74 -10.98
C ALA A 135 -6.00 20.64 -10.21
N GLN A 136 -5.94 19.43 -10.79
CA GLN A 136 -5.13 18.31 -10.31
C GLN A 136 -3.64 18.60 -10.43
N THR A 137 -3.21 19.23 -11.53
CA THR A 137 -1.80 19.64 -11.70
C THR A 137 -1.40 20.67 -10.64
N GLU A 138 -2.26 21.66 -10.37
CA GLU A 138 -2.04 22.65 -9.31
C GLU A 138 -1.99 22.00 -7.91
N LEU A 139 -2.88 21.03 -7.62
CA LEU A 139 -2.86 20.25 -6.38
C LEU A 139 -1.55 19.47 -6.25
N LEU A 140 -1.14 18.75 -7.29
CA LEU A 140 0.07 17.95 -7.30
C LEU A 140 1.32 18.82 -7.10
N GLN A 141 1.36 20.03 -7.66
CA GLN A 141 2.44 20.99 -7.47
C GLN A 141 2.55 21.43 -6.00
N LEU A 142 1.43 21.70 -5.34
CA LEU A 142 1.38 22.03 -3.90
C LEU A 142 1.83 20.84 -3.05
N MET A 143 1.38 19.62 -3.39
CA MET A 143 1.78 18.40 -2.70
C MET A 143 3.27 18.11 -2.84
N SER A 144 3.86 18.35 -4.01
CA SER A 144 5.31 18.18 -4.25
C SER A 144 6.13 19.11 -3.35
N LYS A 145 5.71 20.39 -3.26
CA LYS A 145 6.30 21.36 -2.34
C LYS A 145 6.14 20.94 -0.88
N LEU A 146 4.94 20.51 -0.48
CA LEU A 146 4.65 20.06 0.88
C LEU A 146 5.53 18.86 1.27
N ARG A 147 5.66 17.88 0.38
CA ARG A 147 6.52 16.69 0.59
C ARG A 147 7.96 17.08 0.86
N ARG A 148 8.52 17.95 0.01
CA ARG A 148 9.88 18.48 0.19
C ARG A 148 10.03 19.26 1.49
N ALA A 149 9.05 20.09 1.83
CA ALA A 149 9.06 20.85 3.08
C ALA A 149 9.04 19.93 4.31
N ASN A 150 8.23 18.86 4.30
CA ASN A 150 8.18 17.86 5.36
C ASN A 150 9.53 17.12 5.51
N GLN A 151 10.18 16.75 4.40
CA GLN A 151 11.47 16.07 4.43
C GLN A 151 12.60 16.95 4.98
N LEU A 152 12.64 18.23 4.59
CA LEU A 152 13.71 19.15 5.00
C LEU A 152 13.50 19.71 6.41
N VAL A 153 12.26 20.09 6.75
CA VAL A 153 11.95 20.81 7.99
C VAL A 153 11.50 19.87 9.11
N GLY A 154 10.87 18.73 8.78
CA GLY A 154 10.32 17.79 9.76
C GLY A 154 11.28 17.43 10.89
N PRO A 155 12.49 16.91 10.59
CA PRO A 155 13.48 16.54 11.60
C PRO A 155 13.99 17.73 12.44
N LEU A 156 13.85 18.95 11.93
CA LEU A 156 14.36 20.17 12.57
C LEU A 156 13.27 20.97 13.28
N ARG A 157 12.00 20.56 13.20
CA ARG A 157 10.87 21.38 13.66
C ARG A 157 10.91 21.71 15.16
N GLU A 158 11.28 20.73 15.98
CA GLU A 158 11.49 20.90 17.42
C GLU A 158 12.79 21.67 17.74
N PRO A 159 13.97 21.26 17.22
CA PRO A 159 15.21 22.03 17.39
C PRO A 159 15.07 23.51 17.00
N LEU A 160 14.36 23.78 15.89
CA LEU A 160 14.05 25.14 15.44
C LEU A 160 13.17 25.90 16.42
N GLY A 161 12.18 25.22 17.02
CA GLY A 161 11.35 25.81 18.07
C GLY A 161 12.18 26.29 19.25
N ASP A 162 13.11 25.46 19.72
CA ASP A 162 14.01 25.80 20.82
C ASP A 162 14.95 26.96 20.48
N VAL A 163 15.55 26.93 19.27
CA VAL A 163 16.43 28.00 18.79
C VAL A 163 15.67 29.33 18.68
N LEU A 164 14.46 29.31 18.10
CA LEU A 164 13.60 30.50 18.00
C LEU A 164 13.24 31.06 19.39
N GLY A 165 12.94 30.19 20.36
CA GLY A 165 12.66 30.58 21.74
C GLY A 165 13.86 31.25 22.42
N ARG A 166 15.07 30.72 22.19
CA ARG A 166 16.34 31.31 22.69
C ARG A 166 16.62 32.66 22.06
N ILE A 167 16.48 32.78 20.73
CA ILE A 167 16.65 34.05 20.01
C ILE A 167 15.68 35.11 20.55
N ASP A 168 14.42 34.74 20.79
CA ASP A 168 13.43 35.66 21.35
C ASP A 168 13.79 36.16 22.75
N ALA A 169 14.32 35.27 23.60
CA ALA A 169 14.81 35.65 24.92
C ALA A 169 16.01 36.60 24.83
N ASP A 170 16.99 36.29 24.00
CA ASP A 170 18.21 37.09 23.84
C ASP A 170 17.92 38.44 23.15
N VAL A 171 17.04 38.49 22.14
CA VAL A 171 16.60 39.74 21.50
C VAL A 171 15.84 40.62 22.51
N ARG A 172 14.96 40.05 23.35
CA ARG A 172 14.29 40.80 24.42
C ARG A 172 15.28 41.34 25.44
N ALA A 173 16.22 40.52 25.90
CA ALA A 173 17.24 40.92 26.87
C ALA A 173 18.18 42.01 26.30
N ALA A 174 18.68 41.84 25.08
CA ALA A 174 19.53 42.81 24.40
C ALA A 174 18.78 44.11 24.04
N SER A 175 17.47 44.05 23.76
CA SER A 175 16.64 45.24 23.50
C SER A 175 16.40 46.11 24.74
N ARG A 176 16.57 45.58 25.96
CA ARG A 176 16.44 46.36 27.22
C ARG A 176 17.61 47.31 27.44
N ALA A 177 18.74 47.12 26.76
CA ALA A 177 19.92 47.99 26.87
C ALA A 177 19.81 49.32 26.09
N TRP A 178 18.66 49.64 25.51
CA TRP A 178 18.61 50.46 24.30
C TRP A 178 18.08 51.90 24.46
N SER A 179 17.63 52.31 25.65
CA SER A 179 17.41 53.74 25.91
C SER A 179 18.60 54.29 26.70
N ARG A 180 19.25 55.35 26.21
CA ARG A 180 20.35 56.05 26.92
C ARG A 180 19.93 56.42 28.35
N LEU A 181 18.66 56.80 28.52
CA LEU A 181 18.02 57.02 29.82
C LEU A 181 17.83 55.70 30.59
N ARG A 182 17.30 54.63 30.01
CA ARG A 182 17.15 53.35 30.74
C ARG A 182 18.48 52.68 31.10
N MET A 183 19.53 52.81 30.29
CA MET A 183 20.83 52.18 30.56
C MET A 183 21.58 52.88 31.71
N PHE A 184 21.42 54.21 31.83
CA PHE A 184 21.95 55.01 32.93
C PHE A 184 21.25 54.73 34.26
N PHE A 185 19.96 54.36 34.21
CA PHE A 185 19.15 53.97 35.38
C PHE A 185 19.03 52.44 35.58
N SER A 186 19.70 51.62 34.77
CA SER A 186 19.65 50.15 34.91
C SER A 186 20.70 49.64 35.89
N LEU A 187 20.30 48.69 36.74
CA LEU A 187 21.21 47.95 37.62
C LEU A 187 22.37 47.31 36.83
N ARG A 188 23.59 47.35 37.38
CA ARG A 188 24.82 46.77 36.79
C ARG A 188 24.61 45.35 36.22
N LYS A 189 23.83 44.52 36.93
CA LYS A 189 23.48 43.14 36.56
C LYS A 189 22.68 43.06 35.25
N ASN A 190 21.76 44.00 35.01
CA ASN A 190 20.93 44.03 33.79
C ASN A 190 21.74 44.49 32.57
N ARG A 191 22.72 45.38 32.78
CA ARG A 191 23.64 45.84 31.72
C ARG A 191 24.55 44.70 31.26
N GLN A 192 25.08 43.93 32.19
CA GLN A 192 25.94 42.77 31.90
C GLN A 192 25.17 41.69 31.11
N ALA A 193 23.96 41.34 31.57
CA ALA A 193 23.11 40.35 30.91
C ALA A 193 22.76 40.72 29.45
N ALA A 194 22.58 42.02 29.16
CA ALA A 194 22.28 42.48 27.80
C ALA A 194 23.50 42.38 26.86
N ILE A 195 24.71 42.64 27.37
CA ILE A 195 25.96 42.48 26.60
C ILE A 195 26.21 41.00 26.31
N GLU A 196 26.02 40.13 27.30
CA GLU A 196 26.15 38.68 27.12
C GLU A 196 25.14 38.13 26.11
N SER A 197 23.90 38.64 26.13
CA SER A 197 22.86 38.26 25.16
C SER A 197 23.23 38.72 23.75
N LEU A 198 23.82 39.92 23.59
CA LEU A 198 24.30 40.40 22.31
C LEU A 198 25.44 39.52 21.76
N GLY A 199 26.41 39.17 22.60
CA GLY A 199 27.51 38.26 22.21
C GLY A 199 27.02 36.86 21.82
N ARG A 200 26.01 36.31 22.52
CA ARG A 200 25.37 35.05 22.13
C ARG A 200 24.71 35.14 20.75
N LEU A 201 24.02 36.26 20.45
CA LEU A 201 23.41 36.48 19.14
C LEU A 201 24.46 36.59 18.03
N GLU A 202 25.60 37.23 18.27
CA GLU A 202 26.71 37.32 17.31
C GLU A 202 27.30 35.94 16.98
N VAL A 203 27.59 35.13 18.01
CA VAL A 203 28.09 33.76 17.85
C VAL A 203 27.08 32.90 17.10
N LEU A 204 25.80 33.02 17.44
CA LEU A 204 24.74 32.29 16.75
C LEU A 204 24.67 32.69 15.27
N LEU A 205 24.62 33.99 14.96
CA LEU A 205 24.51 34.48 13.58
C LEU A 205 25.70 34.10 12.70
N ALA A 206 26.87 33.85 13.31
CA ALA A 206 28.07 33.37 12.63
C ALA A 206 28.17 31.83 12.57
N SER A 207 27.22 31.10 13.14
CA SER A 207 27.29 29.64 13.20
C SER A 207 27.02 28.98 11.84
N ARG A 208 27.56 27.76 11.68
CA ARG A 208 27.26 26.93 10.52
C ARG A 208 25.78 26.55 10.42
N ASP A 209 25.09 26.46 11.57
CA ASP A 209 23.68 26.11 11.62
C ASP A 209 22.80 27.21 11.01
N VAL A 210 23.13 28.49 11.25
CA VAL A 210 22.45 29.63 10.62
C VAL A 210 22.66 29.62 9.11
N ALA A 211 23.89 29.34 8.65
CA ALA A 211 24.17 29.22 7.22
C ALA A 211 23.41 28.06 6.58
N ALA A 212 23.35 26.90 7.24
CA ALA A 212 22.59 25.73 6.78
C ALA A 212 21.08 26.02 6.71
N LEU A 213 20.52 26.70 7.71
CA LEU A 213 19.10 27.08 7.72
C LEU A 213 18.75 28.08 6.62
N ARG A 214 19.62 29.06 6.35
CA ARG A 214 19.45 29.96 5.21
C ARG A 214 19.47 29.20 3.90
N ALA A 215 20.44 28.30 3.71
CA ALA A 215 20.51 27.46 2.52
C ALA A 215 19.23 26.61 2.34
N MET A 216 18.70 26.06 3.43
CA MET A 216 17.44 25.33 3.45
C MET A 216 16.25 26.21 3.06
N GLY A 217 16.17 27.45 3.58
CA GLY A 217 15.17 28.43 3.16
C GLY A 217 15.21 28.71 1.66
N THR A 218 16.40 28.73 1.06
CA THR A 218 16.57 28.82 -0.40
C THR A 218 16.08 27.55 -1.12
N GLN A 219 16.37 26.37 -0.57
CA GLN A 219 15.93 25.08 -1.13
C GLN A 219 14.40 24.90 -1.08
N LEU A 220 13.70 25.52 -0.13
CA LEU A 220 12.23 25.52 -0.07
C LEU A 220 11.60 26.43 -1.15
N ARG A 221 12.37 27.38 -1.71
CA ARG A 221 11.90 28.32 -2.74
C ARG A 221 12.19 27.87 -4.18
N VAL A 222 12.49 26.58 -4.39
CA VAL A 222 12.77 26.06 -5.73
C VAL A 222 11.52 26.25 -6.62
N PRO A 223 11.72 26.63 -7.90
CA PRO A 223 10.62 26.85 -8.85
C PRO A 223 9.73 25.61 -9.02
N ASP A 224 8.53 25.87 -9.53
CA ASP A 224 7.60 24.82 -9.92
C ASP A 224 8.24 23.87 -10.93
N LEU A 225 7.86 22.61 -10.85
CA LEU A 225 8.25 21.62 -11.86
C LEU A 225 7.43 21.89 -13.11
N ASP A 226 8.00 21.62 -14.28
CA ASP A 226 7.17 21.57 -15.47
C ASP A 226 6.17 20.40 -15.37
N HIS A 227 5.12 20.46 -16.17
CA HIS A 227 4.04 19.47 -16.13
C HIS A 227 4.56 18.03 -16.26
N ARG A 228 5.46 17.75 -17.21
CA ARG A 228 5.95 16.38 -17.45
C ARG A 228 6.83 15.90 -16.30
N ALA A 229 7.71 16.74 -15.77
CA ALA A 229 8.56 16.43 -14.64
C ALA A 229 7.75 16.20 -13.36
N LEU A 230 6.69 16.98 -13.14
CA LEU A 230 5.81 16.86 -11.98
C LEU A 230 5.06 15.52 -11.97
N TRP A 231 4.43 15.16 -13.09
CA TRP A 231 3.71 13.90 -13.22
C TRP A 231 4.66 12.69 -13.19
N ARG A 232 5.89 12.82 -13.72
CA ARG A 232 6.93 11.80 -13.56
C ARG A 232 7.33 11.60 -12.09
N ASP A 233 7.53 12.68 -11.33
CA ASP A 233 7.83 12.58 -9.89
C ASP A 233 6.67 11.93 -9.12
N TYR A 234 5.42 12.20 -9.52
CA TYR A 234 4.25 11.49 -8.99
C TYR A 234 4.31 10.00 -9.30
N GLU A 235 4.51 9.60 -10.56
CA GLU A 235 4.53 8.18 -10.94
C GLU A 235 5.64 7.38 -10.25
N LEU A 236 6.80 8.00 -10.00
CA LEU A 236 7.92 7.35 -9.32
C LEU A 236 7.70 7.13 -7.82
N ASP A 237 6.87 7.95 -7.16
CA ASP A 237 6.57 7.80 -5.73
C ASP A 237 5.08 8.08 -5.40
N ALA A 238 4.19 7.49 -6.19
CA ALA A 238 2.76 7.70 -6.05
C ALA A 238 2.23 7.27 -4.67
N ALA A 239 2.88 6.29 -4.04
CA ALA A 239 2.54 5.85 -2.68
C ALA A 239 2.70 6.99 -1.67
N ALA A 240 3.80 7.76 -1.72
CA ALA A 240 4.00 8.91 -0.85
C ALA A 240 3.00 10.03 -1.12
N TYR A 241 2.72 10.33 -2.39
CA TYR A 241 1.73 11.34 -2.77
C TYR A 241 0.31 10.95 -2.35
N ASN A 242 -0.10 9.70 -2.55
CA ASN A 242 -1.42 9.24 -2.15
C ASN A 242 -1.58 9.23 -0.62
N THR A 243 -0.51 9.00 0.14
CA THR A 243 -0.53 9.17 1.60
C THR A 243 -0.76 10.64 1.99
N LEU A 244 -0.10 11.59 1.33
CA LEU A 244 -0.37 13.02 1.53
C LEU A 244 -1.80 13.38 1.13
N LEU A 245 -2.30 12.82 0.03
CA LEU A 245 -3.65 13.08 -0.45
C LEU A 245 -4.71 12.58 0.54
N ALA A 246 -4.48 11.42 1.16
CA ALA A 246 -5.31 10.90 2.23
C ALA A 246 -5.28 11.78 3.50
N ASP A 247 -4.10 12.32 3.85
CA ASP A 247 -3.97 13.28 4.95
C ASP A 247 -4.74 14.58 4.69
N LEU A 248 -4.68 15.11 3.46
CA LEU A 248 -5.45 16.29 3.03
C LEU A 248 -6.97 16.05 3.01
N ALA A 249 -7.39 14.81 2.76
CA ALA A 249 -8.79 14.41 2.78
C ALA A 249 -9.39 14.38 4.21
N GLY A 250 -8.55 14.14 5.22
CA GLY A 250 -8.95 14.05 6.62
C GLY A 250 -9.65 12.73 7.01
N ALA A 251 -9.97 12.59 8.29
CA ALA A 251 -10.51 11.35 8.88
C ALA A 251 -11.94 10.97 8.44
N ASP A 252 -12.64 11.86 7.70
CA ASP A 252 -14.02 11.67 7.25
C ASP A 252 -14.13 11.16 5.80
N ALA A 253 -13.01 11.00 5.10
CA ALA A 253 -12.95 10.54 3.71
C ALA A 253 -12.50 9.08 3.53
N MET A 254 -12.25 8.33 4.61
CA MET A 254 -11.95 6.91 4.51
C MET A 254 -13.23 6.11 4.24
N PRO A 255 -13.25 5.21 3.22
CA PRO A 255 -14.33 4.25 3.07
C PRO A 255 -14.49 3.42 4.35
N ASP A 256 -15.74 3.05 4.64
CA ASP A 256 -16.24 2.34 5.81
C ASP A 256 -15.22 2.10 6.95
N ARG A 257 -15.29 2.92 8.01
CA ARG A 257 -14.41 2.83 9.20
C ARG A 257 -14.35 1.42 9.81
N SER A 258 -15.42 0.62 9.69
CA SER A 258 -15.44 -0.76 10.17
C SER A 258 -14.62 -1.70 9.27
N ALA A 259 -14.71 -1.54 7.95
CA ALA A 259 -13.96 -2.32 6.98
C ALA A 259 -12.44 -2.01 7.05
N ALA A 260 -12.08 -0.74 7.21
CA ALA A 260 -10.69 -0.31 7.42
C ALA A 260 -10.03 -0.86 8.69
N LYS A 261 -10.85 -1.29 9.67
CA LYS A 261 -10.44 -1.95 10.91
C LYS A 261 -10.58 -3.47 10.86
N GLY A 262 -10.93 -4.04 9.70
CA GLY A 262 -11.03 -5.49 9.48
C GLY A 262 -12.20 -6.15 10.23
N PHE A 263 -13.28 -5.39 10.50
CA PHE A 263 -14.47 -5.85 11.20
C PHE A 263 -14.20 -6.48 12.57
N VAL A 264 -13.18 -5.98 13.28
CA VAL A 264 -12.91 -6.44 14.64
C VAL A 264 -14.05 -6.01 15.60
N PRO A 265 -14.36 -6.82 16.64
CA PRO A 265 -15.30 -6.43 17.68
C PRO A 265 -14.91 -5.11 18.36
N ALA A 266 -15.92 -4.33 18.78
CA ALA A 266 -15.72 -2.99 19.34
C ALA A 266 -14.85 -2.96 20.62
N ASP A 267 -14.86 -4.03 21.42
CA ASP A 267 -13.97 -4.17 22.58
C ASP A 267 -12.49 -4.23 22.18
N ILE A 268 -12.18 -4.94 21.10
CA ILE A 268 -10.83 -5.01 20.53
C ILE A 268 -10.47 -3.66 19.90
N GLU A 269 -11.39 -3.05 19.15
CA GLU A 269 -11.17 -1.73 18.55
C GLU A 269 -10.77 -0.68 19.58
N HIS A 270 -11.47 -0.59 20.71
CA HIS A 270 -11.12 0.35 21.78
C HIS A 270 -9.74 0.06 22.39
N GLU A 271 -9.39 -1.22 22.60
CA GLU A 271 -8.06 -1.63 23.09
C GLU A 271 -6.96 -1.18 22.12
N VAL A 272 -7.19 -1.37 20.82
CA VAL A 272 -6.26 -0.97 19.75
C VAL A 272 -6.13 0.55 19.68
N ASP A 273 -7.23 1.28 19.69
CA ASP A 273 -7.21 2.74 19.60
C ASP A 273 -6.49 3.37 20.80
N ALA A 274 -6.66 2.79 22.00
CA ALA A 274 -5.97 3.18 23.23
C ALA A 274 -4.47 2.82 23.24
N THR A 275 -4.03 1.93 22.36
CA THR A 275 -2.62 1.54 22.26
C THR A 275 -1.81 2.64 21.58
N THR A 276 -0.72 3.07 22.22
CA THR A 276 0.22 4.05 21.68
C THR A 276 1.12 3.41 20.63
N LEU A 277 1.32 4.11 19.52
CA LEU A 277 2.30 3.76 18.48
C LEU A 277 3.32 4.89 18.41
N ASP A 278 4.56 4.63 18.82
CA ASP A 278 5.65 5.58 18.70
C ASP A 278 6.26 5.48 17.30
N THR A 279 6.20 6.58 16.55
CA THR A 279 6.70 6.69 15.17
C THR A 279 8.03 7.44 15.06
N SER A 280 8.69 7.76 16.17
CA SER A 280 9.93 8.55 16.20
C SER A 280 11.10 7.93 15.43
N LEU A 281 11.13 6.60 15.33
CA LEU A 281 12.14 5.84 14.58
C LEU A 281 11.70 5.47 13.16
N LEU A 282 10.56 6.00 12.68
CA LEU A 282 10.07 5.81 11.31
C LEU A 282 10.43 7.01 10.42
N LYS A 283 10.85 6.70 9.19
CA LYS A 283 11.14 7.68 8.13
C LYS A 283 9.98 7.90 7.18
N VAL A 284 8.86 7.19 7.40
CA VAL A 284 7.69 7.17 6.54
C VAL A 284 6.42 7.42 7.35
N SER A 285 5.47 8.14 6.75
CA SER A 285 4.13 8.31 7.31
C SER A 285 3.28 7.08 7.02
N LEU A 286 2.61 6.58 8.05
CA LEU A 286 1.70 5.44 7.95
C LEU A 286 0.30 5.89 7.55
N ARG A 287 -0.42 5.05 6.81
CA ARG A 287 -1.85 5.25 6.55
C ARG A 287 -2.69 4.89 7.77
N GLY A 288 -3.91 5.42 7.85
CA GLY A 288 -4.81 5.16 8.98
C GLY A 288 -5.02 3.68 9.30
N TYR A 289 -5.26 2.87 8.26
CA TYR A 289 -5.34 1.42 8.43
C TYR A 289 -3.98 0.83 8.88
N GLN A 290 -2.84 1.27 8.34
CA GLN A 290 -1.52 0.77 8.76
C GLN A 290 -1.22 1.07 10.23
N VAL A 291 -1.60 2.27 10.70
CA VAL A 291 -1.55 2.62 12.12
C VAL A 291 -2.37 1.66 12.95
N PHE A 292 -3.61 1.37 12.53
CA PHE A 292 -4.48 0.41 13.20
C PHE A 292 -3.87 -1.00 13.23
N GLY A 293 -3.30 -1.48 12.12
CA GLY A 293 -2.65 -2.80 12.03
C GLY A 293 -1.44 -2.93 12.95
N ALA A 294 -0.59 -1.91 12.99
CA ALA A 294 0.56 -1.85 13.90
C ALA A 294 0.11 -1.81 15.38
N LYS A 295 -0.88 -0.98 15.71
CA LYS A 295 -1.47 -0.92 17.06
C LYS A 295 -2.12 -2.24 17.45
N PHE A 296 -2.79 -2.92 16.54
CA PHE A 296 -3.39 -4.25 16.76
C PHE A 296 -2.33 -5.28 17.14
N ALA A 297 -1.21 -5.33 16.42
CA ALA A 297 -0.09 -6.19 16.76
C ALA A 297 0.57 -5.83 18.11
N LEU A 298 0.64 -4.53 18.46
CA LEU A 298 1.16 -4.07 19.75
C LEU A 298 0.23 -4.44 20.92
N ALA A 299 -1.08 -4.27 20.77
CA ALA A 299 -2.09 -4.60 21.78
C ALA A 299 -2.13 -6.11 22.03
N ARG A 300 -2.28 -6.90 20.96
CA ARG A 300 -2.55 -8.34 21.03
C ARG A 300 -1.30 -9.21 21.13
N LYS A 301 -0.11 -8.66 20.88
CA LYS A 301 1.24 -9.26 21.02
C LYS A 301 1.57 -10.44 20.09
N ARG A 302 0.62 -11.34 19.84
CA ARG A 302 0.78 -12.56 19.04
C ARG A 302 -0.38 -12.65 18.05
N VAL A 303 -0.13 -12.24 16.82
CA VAL A 303 -1.18 -12.03 15.80
C VAL A 303 -0.78 -12.52 14.42
N ILE A 304 -1.79 -12.70 13.58
CA ILE A 304 -1.73 -12.89 12.15
C ILE A 304 -2.25 -11.60 11.51
N ILE A 305 -1.41 -10.92 10.74
CA ILE A 305 -1.83 -9.85 9.85
C ILE A 305 -2.03 -10.47 8.47
N GLY A 306 -3.30 -10.70 8.19
CA GLY A 306 -3.81 -11.36 7.01
C GLY A 306 -4.06 -10.44 5.84
N ASP A 307 -3.77 -9.15 5.91
CA ASP A 307 -4.19 -8.17 4.89
C ASP A 307 -3.87 -8.59 3.47
N GLU A 308 -4.68 -8.10 2.53
CA GLU A 308 -4.45 -8.33 1.13
C GLU A 308 -3.05 -7.89 0.69
N MET A 309 -2.56 -8.54 -0.37
CA MET A 309 -1.27 -8.19 -0.94
C MET A 309 -1.25 -6.74 -1.38
N GLY A 310 -0.11 -6.07 -1.33
CA GLY A 310 -0.02 -4.65 -1.72
C GLY A 310 -0.45 -3.63 -0.65
N LEU A 311 -1.06 -4.03 0.48
CA LEU A 311 -1.45 -3.11 1.56
C LEU A 311 -0.31 -2.64 2.48
N GLY A 312 0.91 -3.15 2.29
CA GLY A 312 2.08 -2.70 3.05
C GLY A 312 2.27 -3.37 4.42
N LYS A 313 1.94 -4.66 4.53
CA LYS A 313 2.20 -5.50 5.73
C LYS A 313 3.65 -5.40 6.26
N THR A 314 4.62 -5.27 5.36
CA THR A 314 6.04 -5.05 5.71
C THR A 314 6.23 -3.75 6.50
N ILE A 315 5.60 -2.65 6.06
CA ILE A 315 5.66 -1.35 6.74
C ILE A 315 4.98 -1.41 8.10
N GLU A 316 3.85 -2.12 8.23
CA GLU A 316 3.20 -2.33 9.53
C GLU A 316 4.10 -3.08 10.51
N ALA A 317 4.76 -4.16 10.06
CA ALA A 317 5.70 -4.89 10.89
C ALA A 317 6.93 -4.05 11.28
N ILE A 318 7.44 -3.20 10.37
CA ILE A 318 8.50 -2.24 10.66
C ILE A 318 8.03 -1.20 11.71
N ALA A 319 6.79 -0.71 11.61
CA ALA A 319 6.21 0.20 12.60
C ALA A 319 6.13 -0.42 13.99
N VAL A 320 5.74 -1.70 14.09
CA VAL A 320 5.75 -2.43 15.37
C VAL A 320 7.17 -2.54 15.92
N MET A 321 8.16 -2.87 15.09
CA MET A 321 9.58 -2.94 15.51
C MET A 321 10.10 -1.57 15.97
N ALA A 322 9.80 -0.51 15.22
CA ALA A 322 10.22 0.86 15.53
C ALA A 322 9.64 1.34 16.86
N SER A 323 8.34 1.14 17.10
CA SER A 323 7.69 1.50 18.36
C SER A 323 8.26 0.72 19.54
N LEU A 324 8.49 -0.58 19.41
CA LEU A 324 9.12 -1.38 20.46
C LEU A 324 10.58 -0.96 20.72
N ALA A 325 11.31 -0.54 19.68
CA ALA A 325 12.68 -0.06 19.82
C ALA A 325 12.73 1.30 20.55
N ALA A 326 11.76 2.18 20.31
CA ALA A 326 11.60 3.43 21.04
C ALA A 326 11.34 3.17 22.55
N ASP A 327 10.61 2.10 22.88
CA ASP A 327 10.43 1.59 24.26
C ASP A 327 11.68 0.88 24.83
N GLY A 328 12.82 0.91 24.12
CA GLY A 328 14.09 0.32 24.55
C GLY A 328 14.20 -1.20 24.33
N ARG A 329 13.24 -1.82 23.64
CA ARG A 329 13.30 -3.26 23.32
C ARG A 329 14.29 -3.52 22.18
N ARG A 330 14.93 -4.70 22.21
CA ARG A 330 15.98 -5.09 21.25
C ARG A 330 15.83 -6.54 20.81
N GLY A 331 16.43 -6.87 19.67
CA GLY A 331 16.48 -8.24 19.14
C GLY A 331 15.21 -8.59 18.38
N PHE A 332 15.00 -7.97 17.23
CA PHE A 332 13.90 -8.29 16.31
C PHE A 332 14.38 -9.25 15.24
N LEU A 333 13.57 -10.26 14.90
CA LEU A 333 13.91 -11.27 13.91
C LEU A 333 12.81 -11.39 12.86
N VAL A 334 13.17 -11.28 11.60
CA VAL A 334 12.31 -11.53 10.43
C VAL A 334 12.72 -12.85 9.80
N VAL A 335 11.75 -13.74 9.61
CA VAL A 335 11.89 -14.99 8.86
C VAL A 335 11.05 -14.88 7.59
N CYS A 336 11.67 -14.99 6.42
CA CYS A 336 10.99 -14.74 5.14
C CYS A 336 11.50 -15.68 4.02
N PRO A 337 10.82 -15.74 2.85
CA PRO A 337 11.36 -16.42 1.68
C PRO A 337 12.73 -15.88 1.24
N ALA A 338 13.58 -16.71 0.64
CA ALA A 338 14.91 -16.30 0.22
C ALA A 338 14.90 -15.15 -0.81
N SER A 339 13.86 -15.09 -1.65
CA SER A 339 13.65 -14.07 -2.66
C SER A 339 13.43 -12.66 -2.08
N VAL A 340 12.88 -12.55 -0.87
CA VAL A 340 12.50 -11.25 -0.28
C VAL A 340 13.48 -10.72 0.77
N VAL A 341 14.56 -11.44 1.05
CA VAL A 341 15.57 -11.03 2.06
C VAL A 341 16.13 -9.65 1.75
N VAL A 342 16.51 -9.41 0.50
CA VAL A 342 17.06 -8.13 0.06
C VAL A 342 16.01 -7.02 0.18
N ASN A 343 14.76 -7.32 -0.21
CA ASN A 343 13.66 -6.38 -0.07
C ASN A 343 13.46 -5.97 1.39
N TRP A 344 13.39 -6.91 2.33
CA TRP A 344 13.27 -6.62 3.76
C TRP A 344 14.41 -5.74 4.29
N VAL A 345 15.66 -6.05 3.93
CA VAL A 345 16.82 -5.24 4.34
C VAL A 345 16.70 -3.81 3.84
N ASN A 346 16.30 -3.64 2.58
CA ASN A 346 16.12 -2.32 1.96
C ASN A 346 14.96 -1.55 2.60
N GLU A 347 13.81 -2.19 2.80
CA GLU A 347 12.61 -1.61 3.40
C GLU A 347 12.88 -1.14 4.83
N ILE A 348 13.57 -1.95 5.66
CA ILE A 348 13.94 -1.56 7.02
C ILE A 348 14.83 -0.30 7.01
N ALA A 349 15.86 -0.28 6.17
CA ALA A 349 16.79 0.84 6.08
C ALA A 349 16.13 2.12 5.53
N ARG A 350 15.22 1.97 4.56
CA ARG A 350 14.49 3.06 3.90
C ARG A 350 13.44 3.68 4.81
N HIS A 351 12.72 2.87 5.57
CA HIS A 351 11.52 3.31 6.30
C HIS A 351 11.72 3.46 7.81
N SER A 352 12.88 3.11 8.35
CA SER A 352 13.18 3.28 9.77
C SER A 352 14.65 3.60 10.05
N ASP A 353 14.95 4.03 11.27
CA ASP A 353 16.31 4.16 11.81
C ASP A 353 16.87 2.85 12.38
N LEU A 354 16.15 1.72 12.22
CA LEU A 354 16.62 0.42 12.66
C LEU A 354 17.70 -0.12 11.71
N VAL A 355 18.71 -0.78 12.28
CA VAL A 355 19.80 -1.41 11.52
C VAL A 355 19.39 -2.82 11.08
N PRO A 356 19.35 -3.12 9.76
CA PRO A 356 19.09 -4.47 9.26
C PRO A 356 20.37 -5.31 9.20
N HIS A 357 20.30 -6.57 9.64
CA HIS A 357 21.37 -7.54 9.57
C HIS A 357 20.96 -8.72 8.69
N ARG A 358 21.63 -8.89 7.54
CA ARG A 358 21.36 -9.99 6.60
C ARG A 358 22.00 -11.29 7.10
N MET A 359 21.20 -12.15 7.72
CA MET A 359 21.63 -13.45 8.25
C MET A 359 21.45 -14.56 7.20
N HIS A 360 22.02 -14.36 6.02
CA HIS A 360 21.98 -15.31 4.91
C HIS A 360 23.24 -15.20 4.04
N GLY A 361 23.69 -16.32 3.45
CA GLY A 361 24.91 -16.38 2.64
C GLY A 361 26.19 -16.49 3.47
N ALA A 362 27.34 -16.22 2.84
CA ALA A 362 28.67 -16.45 3.43
C ALA A 362 28.98 -15.61 4.68
N GLY A 363 28.38 -14.41 4.80
CA GLY A 363 28.57 -13.50 5.94
C GLY A 363 27.63 -13.73 7.13
N ARG A 364 26.83 -14.80 7.11
CA ARG A 364 25.74 -15.04 8.07
C ARG A 364 26.21 -15.01 9.52
N ASP A 365 27.29 -15.70 9.86
CA ASP A 365 27.70 -15.87 11.26
C ASP A 365 28.22 -14.56 11.87
N GLY A 366 28.90 -13.73 11.07
CA GLY A 366 29.28 -12.37 11.45
C GLY A 366 28.05 -11.49 11.71
N ALA A 367 27.08 -11.51 10.80
CA ALA A 367 25.83 -10.75 10.94
C ALA A 367 25.02 -11.16 12.18
N VAL A 368 25.02 -12.45 12.56
CA VAL A 368 24.39 -12.92 13.81
C VAL A 368 25.10 -12.34 15.03
N GLY A 369 26.45 -12.37 15.03
CA GLY A 369 27.25 -11.81 16.13
C GLY A 369 27.00 -10.31 16.32
N GLU A 370 27.04 -9.54 15.24
CA GLU A 370 26.78 -8.09 15.27
C GLU A 370 25.38 -7.77 15.76
N TRP A 371 24.35 -8.45 15.25
CA TRP A 371 22.96 -8.25 15.67
C TRP A 371 22.75 -8.54 17.16
N LEU A 372 23.38 -9.59 17.69
CA LEU A 372 23.27 -9.93 19.12
C LEU A 372 23.90 -8.85 20.03
N VAL A 373 24.90 -8.12 19.55
CA VAL A 373 25.59 -7.06 20.30
C VAL A 373 24.92 -5.71 20.12
N GLN A 374 24.64 -5.32 18.87
CA GLN A 374 24.16 -3.98 18.52
C GLN A 374 22.63 -3.86 18.61
N GLY A 375 21.91 -4.98 18.47
CA GLY A 375 20.45 -4.99 18.35
C GLY A 375 20.02 -4.82 16.88
N GLY A 376 18.90 -4.14 16.65
CA GLY A 376 18.34 -4.00 15.30
C GLY A 376 17.53 -5.22 14.84
N VAL A 377 17.46 -5.42 13.53
CA VAL A 377 16.57 -6.39 12.88
C VAL A 377 17.39 -7.44 12.13
N GLY A 378 17.36 -8.68 12.61
CA GLY A 378 17.92 -9.82 11.90
C GLY A 378 16.97 -10.30 10.82
N VAL A 379 17.43 -10.44 9.57
CA VAL A 379 16.63 -10.94 8.45
C VAL A 379 17.20 -12.27 7.98
N THR A 380 16.42 -13.35 8.10
CA THR A 380 16.83 -14.70 7.73
C THR A 380 15.75 -15.42 6.92
N THR A 381 16.06 -16.64 6.46
CA THR A 381 15.15 -17.46 5.66
C THR A 381 14.69 -18.70 6.41
N PHE A 382 13.55 -19.26 5.99
CA PHE A 382 13.05 -20.55 6.51
C PHE A 382 14.09 -21.66 6.48
N GLY A 383 14.92 -21.73 5.43
CA GLY A 383 15.99 -22.73 5.30
C GLY A 383 17.27 -22.39 6.07
N THR A 384 17.47 -21.12 6.43
CA THR A 384 18.66 -20.69 7.19
C THR A 384 18.41 -20.72 8.70
N LEU A 385 17.19 -20.46 9.14
CA LEU A 385 16.79 -20.41 10.55
C LEU A 385 17.25 -21.64 11.36
N PRO A 386 17.06 -22.91 10.91
CA PRO A 386 17.51 -24.08 11.66
C PRO A 386 19.02 -24.16 11.85
N LYS A 387 19.78 -23.45 10.99
CA LYS A 387 21.25 -23.44 10.99
C LYS A 387 21.83 -22.27 11.79
N LEU A 388 21.00 -21.38 12.33
CA LEU A 388 21.46 -20.24 13.13
C LEU A 388 21.79 -20.70 14.56
N VAL A 389 22.98 -20.34 15.03
CA VAL A 389 23.41 -20.62 16.41
C VAL A 389 23.03 -19.42 17.28
N LEU A 390 21.84 -19.48 17.88
CA LEU A 390 21.38 -18.44 18.80
C LEU A 390 21.59 -18.88 20.26
N PRO A 391 22.05 -17.98 21.17
CA PRO A 391 22.21 -18.31 22.58
C PRO A 391 20.90 -18.84 23.19
N LYS A 392 20.95 -19.91 24.00
CA LYS A 392 19.74 -20.53 24.59
C LYS A 392 18.89 -19.54 25.42
N ARG A 393 19.54 -18.56 26.06
CA ARG A 393 18.89 -17.53 26.88
C ARG A 393 18.36 -16.34 26.05
N PHE A 394 18.76 -16.21 24.80
CA PHE A 394 18.28 -15.12 23.96
C PHE A 394 16.76 -15.23 23.74
N ARG A 395 16.05 -14.11 23.86
CA ARG A 395 14.60 -13.99 23.70
C ARG A 395 14.36 -12.80 22.77
N PRO A 396 13.93 -13.03 21.51
CA PRO A 396 13.58 -11.93 20.63
C PRO A 396 12.43 -11.11 21.22
N ALA A 397 12.50 -9.78 21.09
CA ALA A 397 11.38 -8.91 21.47
C ALA A 397 10.18 -9.11 20.53
N LEU A 398 10.45 -9.33 19.24
CA LEU A 398 9.46 -9.64 18.22
C LEU A 398 10.05 -10.63 17.21
N VAL A 399 9.26 -11.64 16.83
CA VAL A 399 9.49 -12.44 15.63
C VAL A 399 8.43 -12.11 14.60
N VAL A 400 8.86 -11.73 13.40
CA VAL A 400 8.00 -11.57 12.24
C VAL A 400 8.23 -12.76 11.31
N VAL A 401 7.15 -13.45 10.91
CA VAL A 401 7.22 -14.51 9.91
C VAL A 401 6.46 -14.05 8.68
N ASP A 402 7.20 -13.71 7.64
CA ASP A 402 6.63 -13.30 6.36
C ASP A 402 6.28 -14.52 5.51
N GLU A 403 5.20 -14.43 4.74
CA GLU A 403 4.62 -15.55 4.01
C GLU A 403 4.41 -16.80 4.89
N ALA A 404 3.67 -16.62 5.99
CA ALA A 404 3.45 -17.67 6.99
C ALA A 404 2.77 -18.95 6.43
N HIS A 405 2.22 -18.91 5.21
CA HIS A 405 1.74 -20.10 4.51
C HIS A 405 2.82 -21.18 4.32
N TYR A 406 4.12 -20.82 4.31
CA TYR A 406 5.21 -21.81 4.28
C TYR A 406 5.23 -22.72 5.53
N VAL A 407 4.70 -22.27 6.67
CA VAL A 407 4.75 -23.03 7.94
C VAL A 407 3.41 -23.65 8.35
N LYS A 408 2.48 -23.81 7.41
CA LYS A 408 1.13 -24.36 7.67
C LYS A 408 1.10 -25.84 8.06
N ASN A 409 2.12 -26.61 7.66
CA ASN A 409 2.26 -28.02 8.03
C ASN A 409 3.24 -28.17 9.21
N PRO A 410 2.77 -28.55 10.41
CA PRO A 410 3.60 -28.65 11.62
C PRO A 410 4.70 -29.70 11.57
N ASP A 411 4.57 -30.72 10.70
CA ASP A 411 5.52 -31.84 10.63
C ASP A 411 6.81 -31.50 9.89
N THR A 412 6.81 -30.37 9.17
CA THR A 412 8.00 -29.96 8.41
C THR A 412 9.06 -29.34 9.32
N GLN A 413 10.33 -29.62 9.04
CA GLN A 413 11.46 -29.07 9.81
C GLN A 413 11.44 -27.54 9.90
N ARG A 414 11.01 -26.86 8.82
CA ARG A 414 10.86 -25.39 8.79
C ARG A 414 9.81 -24.90 9.78
N SER A 415 8.64 -25.55 9.87
CA SER A 415 7.59 -25.19 10.82
C SER A 415 8.01 -25.43 12.25
N GLN A 416 8.70 -26.53 12.52
CA GLN A 416 9.25 -26.82 13.85
C GLN A 416 10.26 -25.75 14.29
N ALA A 417 11.18 -25.35 13.41
CA ALA A 417 12.16 -24.31 13.69
C ALA A 417 11.51 -22.93 13.91
N VAL A 418 10.53 -22.57 13.08
CA VAL A 418 9.77 -21.32 13.25
C VAL A 418 8.96 -21.32 14.54
N ASN A 419 8.23 -22.40 14.83
CA ASN A 419 7.47 -22.52 16.08
C ASN A 419 8.41 -22.41 17.30
N ALA A 420 9.57 -23.07 17.28
CA ALA A 420 10.54 -23.00 18.38
C ALA A 420 11.03 -21.57 18.66
N ILE A 421 11.28 -20.75 17.65
CA ILE A 421 11.68 -19.35 17.86
C ILE A 421 10.49 -18.45 18.22
N VAL A 422 9.30 -18.68 17.66
CA VAL A 422 8.07 -17.98 18.01
C VAL A 422 7.71 -18.20 19.48
N GLN A 423 7.82 -19.42 20.00
CA GLN A 423 7.56 -19.69 21.42
C GLN A 423 8.56 -19.03 22.36
N ARG A 424 9.79 -18.76 21.89
CA ARG A 424 10.82 -18.04 22.65
C ARG A 424 10.65 -16.52 22.61
N ALA A 425 9.90 -15.99 21.66
CA ALA A 425 9.71 -14.56 21.49
C ALA A 425 8.61 -14.04 22.42
N GLU A 426 8.77 -12.80 22.90
CA GLU A 426 7.71 -12.15 23.66
C GLU A 426 6.49 -11.88 22.77
N ARG A 427 6.75 -11.45 21.53
CA ARG A 427 5.73 -11.07 20.55
C ARG A 427 5.98 -11.81 19.24
N ALA A 428 4.93 -12.06 18.49
CA ALA A 428 5.01 -12.70 17.18
C ALA A 428 3.96 -12.13 16.22
N VAL A 429 4.38 -11.82 15.00
CA VAL A 429 3.51 -11.34 13.93
C VAL A 429 3.70 -12.26 12.73
N LEU A 430 2.67 -13.02 12.37
CA LEU A 430 2.65 -13.81 11.14
C LEU A 430 2.01 -12.96 10.04
N LEU A 431 2.73 -12.72 8.94
CA LEU A 431 2.21 -12.02 7.78
C LEU A 431 1.84 -13.05 6.71
N THR A 432 0.63 -12.96 6.17
CA THR A 432 0.22 -13.82 5.06
C THR A 432 -0.89 -13.14 4.26
N GLY A 433 -0.76 -13.12 2.92
CA GLY A 433 -1.84 -12.61 2.05
C GLY A 433 -2.97 -13.62 1.85
N THR A 434 -2.72 -14.90 2.16
CA THR A 434 -3.62 -16.03 1.89
C THR A 434 -3.64 -17.02 3.06
N PRO A 435 -4.15 -16.61 4.24
CA PRO A 435 -4.11 -17.44 5.45
C PRO A 435 -4.90 -18.76 5.34
N MET A 436 -5.85 -18.86 4.41
CA MET A 436 -6.78 -19.99 4.23
C MET A 436 -6.71 -20.62 2.83
N GLU A 437 -5.53 -20.74 2.23
CA GLU A 437 -5.38 -21.19 0.82
C GLU A 437 -6.09 -22.50 0.46
N ASN A 438 -6.21 -23.46 1.39
CA ASN A 438 -6.79 -24.77 1.04
C ASN A 438 -7.71 -25.37 2.11
N ARG A 439 -7.47 -25.14 3.43
CA ARG A 439 -8.26 -25.75 4.52
C ARG A 439 -8.27 -24.90 5.81
N VAL A 440 -9.37 -24.92 6.55
CA VAL A 440 -9.51 -24.28 7.89
C VAL A 440 -8.46 -24.82 8.88
N GLU A 441 -8.08 -26.09 8.74
CA GLU A 441 -7.06 -26.75 9.56
C GLU A 441 -5.67 -26.11 9.40
N GLU A 442 -5.29 -25.70 8.18
CA GLU A 442 -4.01 -25.02 7.93
C GLU A 442 -3.95 -23.69 8.69
N PHE A 443 -5.06 -22.95 8.69
CA PHE A 443 -5.18 -21.70 9.45
C PHE A 443 -5.14 -21.95 10.96
N ARG A 444 -5.83 -22.99 11.44
CA ARG A 444 -5.80 -23.40 12.85
C ARG A 444 -4.38 -23.69 13.33
N ASN A 445 -3.55 -24.33 12.51
CA ASN A 445 -2.14 -24.58 12.85
C ASN A 445 -1.36 -23.28 13.07
N LEU A 446 -1.57 -22.28 12.22
CA LEU A 446 -0.95 -20.96 12.40
C LEU A 446 -1.44 -20.26 13.67
N VAL A 447 -2.75 -20.31 13.95
CA VAL A 447 -3.33 -19.77 15.18
C VAL A 447 -2.77 -20.49 16.42
N ALA A 448 -2.56 -21.80 16.35
CA ALA A 448 -2.01 -22.59 17.45
C ALA A 448 -0.58 -22.17 17.83
N TYR A 449 0.23 -21.69 16.88
CA TYR A 449 1.55 -21.14 17.20
C TYR A 449 1.49 -19.84 18.01
N LEU A 450 0.41 -19.07 17.87
CA LEU A 450 0.27 -17.74 18.46
C LEU A 450 -0.57 -17.76 19.75
N GLN A 451 -1.79 -18.30 19.65
CA GLN A 451 -2.79 -18.32 20.72
C GLN A 451 -3.49 -19.70 20.77
N PRO A 452 -2.91 -20.69 21.48
CA PRO A 452 -3.46 -22.05 21.58
C PRO A 452 -4.90 -22.12 22.09
N SER A 453 -5.29 -21.22 23.00
CA SER A 453 -6.65 -21.13 23.53
C SER A 453 -7.68 -20.74 22.47
N VAL A 454 -7.30 -19.86 21.54
CA VAL A 454 -8.15 -19.51 20.39
C VAL A 454 -8.23 -20.67 19.42
N ALA A 455 -7.08 -21.31 19.10
CA ALA A 455 -7.05 -22.49 18.23
C ALA A 455 -7.95 -23.61 18.75
N ALA A 456 -7.96 -23.89 20.06
CA ALA A 456 -8.81 -24.91 20.66
C ALA A 456 -10.32 -24.66 20.42
N ARG A 457 -10.74 -23.40 20.39
CA ARG A 457 -12.15 -22.99 20.17
C ARG A 457 -12.61 -23.08 18.72
N THR A 458 -11.69 -23.09 17.75
CA THR A 458 -12.06 -23.13 16.32
C THR A 458 -12.70 -24.46 15.91
N GLY A 459 -12.13 -25.60 16.33
CA GLY A 459 -12.54 -26.93 15.84
C GLY A 459 -13.74 -27.59 16.51
N ALA A 460 -14.45 -26.92 17.41
CA ALA A 460 -15.72 -27.45 17.96
C ALA A 460 -16.96 -27.01 17.14
N THR A 461 -16.77 -26.12 16.15
CA THR A 461 -17.87 -25.35 15.54
C THR A 461 -17.82 -25.25 14.01
N ASP A 462 -16.87 -25.94 13.37
CA ASP A 462 -16.45 -25.71 11.97
C ASP A 462 -17.41 -26.19 10.86
N ALA A 463 -18.64 -26.62 11.18
CA ALA A 463 -19.65 -26.96 10.16
C ALA A 463 -21.03 -26.32 10.35
N VAL A 464 -21.33 -25.69 11.50
CA VAL A 464 -22.73 -25.35 11.86
C VAL A 464 -22.96 -23.84 12.13
N VAL A 465 -21.92 -23.06 12.46
CA VAL A 465 -22.13 -21.73 13.06
C VAL A 465 -21.93 -20.53 12.09
N GLY A 466 -21.54 -20.78 10.85
CA GLY A 466 -21.43 -19.75 9.80
C GLY A 466 -20.21 -18.80 9.95
N ALA A 467 -19.87 -18.11 8.86
CA ALA A 467 -18.64 -17.29 8.73
C ALA A 467 -18.51 -16.18 9.79
N LYS A 468 -19.62 -15.64 10.29
CA LYS A 468 -19.65 -14.56 11.29
C LYS A 468 -19.16 -15.02 12.67
N ALA A 469 -19.55 -16.21 13.09
CA ALA A 469 -19.13 -16.75 14.38
C ALA A 469 -17.65 -17.15 14.38
N PHE A 470 -17.18 -17.72 13.26
CA PHE A 470 -15.76 -18.00 13.05
C PHE A 470 -14.92 -16.72 13.16
N ARG A 471 -15.28 -15.66 12.43
CA ARG A 471 -14.62 -14.34 12.49
C ARG A 471 -14.53 -13.80 13.92
N ARG A 472 -15.60 -13.89 14.71
CA ARG A 472 -15.61 -13.44 16.10
C ARG A 472 -14.66 -14.24 17.01
N VAL A 473 -14.50 -15.54 16.75
CA VAL A 473 -13.56 -16.39 17.52
C VAL A 473 -12.11 -16.03 17.22
N VAL A 474 -11.79 -15.75 15.95
CA VAL A 474 -10.42 -15.52 15.50
C VAL A 474 -10.01 -14.04 15.53
N ALA A 475 -10.94 -13.10 15.66
CA ALA A 475 -10.67 -11.66 15.75
C ALA A 475 -9.58 -11.24 16.76
N PRO A 476 -9.40 -11.90 17.93
CA PRO A 476 -8.34 -11.52 18.87
C PRO A 476 -6.92 -11.84 18.41
N VAL A 477 -6.76 -12.66 17.35
CA VAL A 477 -5.48 -13.12 16.80
C VAL A 477 -5.33 -12.77 15.32
N TYR A 478 -6.42 -12.51 14.59
CA TYR A 478 -6.41 -12.36 13.14
C TYR A 478 -7.02 -11.03 12.70
N LEU A 479 -6.26 -10.25 11.94
CA LEU A 479 -6.70 -9.02 11.28
C LEU A 479 -6.62 -9.22 9.76
N ARG A 480 -7.70 -8.95 9.02
CA ARG A 480 -7.74 -9.01 7.56
C ARG A 480 -8.50 -7.83 7.01
N ARG A 481 -7.91 -7.17 6.02
CA ARG A 481 -8.51 -6.08 5.25
C ARG A 481 -8.29 -6.32 3.76
N ASN A 482 -9.23 -5.87 2.95
CA ASN A 482 -9.14 -5.94 1.49
C ASN A 482 -8.63 -4.62 0.93
N GLN A 483 -8.07 -4.67 -0.27
CA GLN A 483 -7.59 -3.49 -0.98
C GLN A 483 -8.71 -2.49 -1.23
N GLU A 484 -9.84 -2.95 -1.74
CA GLU A 484 -11.01 -2.11 -2.04
C GLU A 484 -11.58 -1.39 -0.81
N ASP A 485 -11.48 -2.02 0.36
CA ASP A 485 -12.00 -1.50 1.62
C ASP A 485 -11.12 -0.39 2.23
N VAL A 486 -9.83 -0.34 1.87
CA VAL A 486 -8.85 0.54 2.55
C VAL A 486 -8.06 1.45 1.62
N LEU A 487 -8.02 1.12 0.33
CA LEU A 487 -7.40 1.92 -0.72
C LEU A 487 -8.48 2.42 -1.68
N GLY A 488 -9.17 3.47 -1.22
CA GLY A 488 -10.16 4.18 -2.03
C GLY A 488 -9.56 4.92 -3.23
N GLU A 489 -8.25 4.83 -3.47
CA GLU A 489 -7.54 5.44 -4.60
C GLU A 489 -6.99 4.45 -5.63
N LEU A 490 -6.98 3.14 -5.36
CA LEU A 490 -6.45 2.17 -6.33
C LEU A 490 -7.23 2.27 -7.65
N PRO A 491 -6.54 2.30 -8.79
CA PRO A 491 -7.19 2.32 -10.09
C PRO A 491 -7.90 0.98 -10.34
N GLU A 492 -8.82 0.99 -11.31
CA GLU A 492 -9.59 -0.22 -11.66
C GLU A 492 -8.67 -1.36 -12.13
N LEU A 493 -9.00 -2.56 -11.69
CA LEU A 493 -8.45 -3.81 -12.20
C LEU A 493 -9.49 -4.39 -13.19
N LEU A 494 -9.09 -4.57 -14.45
CA LEU A 494 -9.94 -5.12 -15.49
C LEU A 494 -9.43 -6.51 -15.85
N GLU A 495 -10.23 -7.54 -15.59
CA GLU A 495 -9.87 -8.93 -15.85
C GLU A 495 -10.61 -9.45 -17.07
N MET A 496 -9.86 -10.00 -18.03
CA MET A 496 -10.34 -10.50 -19.30
C MET A 496 -9.91 -11.96 -19.48
N GLU A 497 -10.84 -12.80 -19.89
CA GLU A 497 -10.56 -14.16 -20.32
C GLU A 497 -10.52 -14.19 -21.85
N ASP A 498 -9.31 -14.33 -22.41
CA ASP A 498 -9.07 -14.41 -23.84
C ASP A 498 -9.16 -15.87 -24.28
N TRP A 499 -10.36 -16.28 -24.67
CA TRP A 499 -10.65 -17.63 -25.16
C TRP A 499 -10.27 -17.79 -26.63
N VAL A 500 -9.31 -18.65 -26.91
CA VAL A 500 -8.87 -19.02 -28.27
C VAL A 500 -9.27 -20.46 -28.62
N GLU A 501 -9.21 -20.79 -29.90
CA GLU A 501 -9.40 -22.14 -30.41
C GLU A 501 -8.07 -22.68 -30.95
N PHE A 502 -7.82 -23.98 -30.80
CA PHE A 502 -6.57 -24.56 -31.28
C PHE A 502 -6.39 -24.37 -32.79
N GLY A 503 -5.20 -23.93 -33.18
CA GLY A 503 -4.72 -24.08 -34.55
C GLY A 503 -4.59 -25.56 -34.93
N LYS A 504 -4.46 -25.84 -36.24
CA LYS A 504 -4.30 -27.24 -36.72
C LYS A 504 -3.09 -27.93 -36.11
N GLN A 505 -1.99 -27.20 -35.93
CA GLN A 505 -0.73 -27.73 -35.41
C GLN A 505 -0.80 -27.92 -33.89
N ASP A 506 -1.27 -26.92 -33.14
CA ASP A 506 -1.48 -27.01 -31.70
C ASP A 506 -2.41 -28.15 -31.31
N ARG A 507 -3.48 -28.37 -32.09
CA ARG A 507 -4.43 -29.45 -31.84
C ARG A 507 -3.75 -30.81 -31.94
N GLY A 508 -2.85 -31.00 -32.89
CA GLY A 508 -2.06 -32.23 -33.01
C GLY A 508 -1.22 -32.47 -31.76
N ALA A 509 -0.44 -31.46 -31.35
CA ALA A 509 0.38 -31.52 -30.14
C ALA A 509 -0.45 -31.79 -28.87
N TYR A 510 -1.65 -31.20 -28.77
CA TYR A 510 -2.55 -31.43 -27.65
C TYR A 510 -3.05 -32.88 -27.61
N LEU A 511 -3.51 -33.42 -28.74
CA LEU A 511 -3.99 -34.80 -28.82
C LEU A 511 -2.89 -35.80 -28.44
N ASP A 512 -1.66 -35.58 -28.91
CA ASP A 512 -0.52 -36.44 -28.56
C ASP A 512 -0.20 -36.35 -27.07
N ALA A 513 -0.20 -35.14 -26.49
CA ALA A 513 -0.03 -34.96 -25.06
C ALA A 513 -1.11 -35.68 -24.22
N VAL A 514 -2.38 -35.67 -24.66
CA VAL A 514 -3.47 -36.38 -23.97
C VAL A 514 -3.29 -37.90 -24.05
N ARG A 515 -2.90 -38.44 -25.21
CA ARG A 515 -2.59 -39.87 -25.38
C ARG A 515 -1.47 -40.33 -24.44
N GLU A 516 -0.45 -39.49 -24.29
CA GLU A 516 0.69 -39.76 -23.38
C GLU A 516 0.34 -39.54 -21.90
N GLY A 517 -0.81 -38.95 -21.58
CA GLY A 517 -1.17 -38.55 -20.22
C GLY A 517 -0.28 -37.43 -19.66
N ASN A 518 0.37 -36.66 -20.54
CA ASN A 518 1.33 -35.62 -20.15
C ASN A 518 0.65 -34.27 -19.93
N LEU A 519 0.15 -34.06 -18.72
CA LEU A 519 -0.56 -32.83 -18.33
C LEU A 519 0.25 -31.53 -18.59
N MET A 520 1.56 -31.56 -18.39
CA MET A 520 2.41 -30.39 -18.62
C MET A 520 2.60 -30.08 -20.10
N ALA A 521 2.59 -31.09 -20.97
CA ALA A 521 2.56 -30.89 -22.41
C ALA A 521 1.17 -30.40 -22.88
N MET A 522 0.07 -30.90 -22.30
CA MET A 522 -1.28 -30.40 -22.58
C MET A 522 -1.40 -28.89 -22.34
N ARG A 523 -0.87 -28.40 -21.20
CA ARG A 523 -0.89 -26.97 -20.83
C ARG A 523 -0.08 -26.06 -21.77
N ARG A 524 0.91 -26.61 -22.47
CA ARG A 524 1.79 -25.88 -23.40
C ARG A 524 1.44 -26.07 -24.87
N ALA A 525 0.48 -26.95 -25.19
CA ALA A 525 0.22 -27.38 -26.56
C ALA A 525 -0.09 -26.23 -27.52
N ALA A 526 -0.77 -25.17 -27.03
CA ALA A 526 -1.10 -23.98 -27.82
C ALA A 526 0.07 -23.01 -28.06
N TYR A 527 1.28 -23.39 -27.63
CA TYR A 527 2.55 -22.71 -27.93
C TYR A 527 3.52 -23.61 -28.70
N ALA A 528 3.21 -24.90 -28.88
CA ALA A 528 4.17 -25.94 -29.27
C ALA A 528 4.83 -25.72 -30.66
N PRO A 529 4.15 -25.17 -31.68
CA PRO A 529 4.79 -24.81 -32.94
C PRO A 529 5.83 -23.68 -32.82
N GLY A 530 5.88 -22.97 -31.69
CA GLY A 530 6.81 -21.87 -31.43
C GLY A 530 6.69 -20.70 -32.41
N THR A 531 5.63 -20.66 -33.23
CA THR A 531 5.44 -19.67 -34.29
C THR A 531 4.04 -19.08 -34.20
N PRO A 532 3.85 -17.76 -34.40
CA PRO A 532 2.54 -17.11 -34.20
C PRO A 532 1.43 -17.74 -35.03
N ARG A 533 1.69 -18.00 -36.33
CA ARG A 533 0.71 -18.63 -37.24
C ARG A 533 0.39 -20.09 -36.91
N GLY A 534 1.21 -20.75 -36.10
CA GLY A 534 1.00 -22.14 -35.67
C GLY A 534 0.34 -22.24 -34.31
N SER A 535 0.53 -21.22 -33.46
CA SER A 535 0.27 -21.21 -32.02
C SER A 535 -0.82 -20.20 -31.64
N ALA A 536 -2.03 -20.69 -31.38
CA ALA A 536 -3.21 -19.85 -31.12
C ALA A 536 -3.06 -18.91 -29.91
N LYS A 537 -2.41 -19.37 -28.83
CA LYS A 537 -2.16 -18.49 -27.68
C LYS A 537 -1.04 -17.50 -27.93
N LEU A 538 0.01 -17.89 -28.66
CA LEU A 538 1.11 -16.98 -28.98
C LEU A 538 0.63 -15.85 -29.90
N GLU A 539 -0.20 -16.15 -30.90
CA GLU A 539 -0.82 -15.16 -31.76
C GLU A 539 -1.60 -14.12 -30.94
N ARG A 540 -2.55 -14.57 -30.10
CA ARG A 540 -3.33 -13.67 -29.25
C ARG A 540 -2.47 -12.88 -28.26
N LEU A 541 -1.45 -13.50 -27.69
CA LEU A 541 -0.50 -12.82 -26.79
C LEU A 541 0.20 -11.65 -27.50
N LEU A 542 0.67 -11.87 -28.73
CA LEU A 542 1.37 -10.84 -29.50
C LEU A 542 0.42 -9.72 -29.95
N GLU A 543 -0.83 -10.02 -30.30
CA GLU A 543 -1.86 -9.00 -30.56
C GLU A 543 -2.04 -8.07 -29.34
N ILE A 544 -2.16 -8.63 -28.14
CA ILE A 544 -2.30 -7.83 -26.91
C ILE A 544 -1.07 -6.95 -26.67
N ILE A 545 0.14 -7.46 -26.96
CA ILE A 545 1.38 -6.67 -26.85
C ILE A 545 1.39 -5.52 -27.86
N GLU A 546 0.94 -5.76 -29.09
CA GLU A 546 0.84 -4.74 -30.14
C GLU A 546 -0.21 -3.67 -29.78
N GLU A 547 -1.40 -4.07 -29.34
CA GLU A 547 -2.43 -3.17 -28.82
C GLU A 547 -1.89 -2.32 -27.64
N SER A 548 -1.09 -2.94 -26.76
CA SER A 548 -0.45 -2.24 -25.64
C SER A 548 0.62 -1.23 -26.10
N ARG A 549 1.35 -1.54 -27.17
CA ARG A 549 2.35 -0.65 -27.77
C ARG A 549 1.71 0.61 -28.32
N ASP A 550 0.57 0.49 -28.99
CA ASP A 550 -0.18 1.63 -29.53
C ASP A 550 -0.65 2.61 -28.44
N ASN A 551 -0.89 2.08 -27.23
CA ASN A 551 -1.26 2.86 -26.05
C ASN A 551 -0.06 3.29 -25.19
N GLY A 552 1.16 2.89 -25.54
CA GLY A 552 2.37 3.15 -24.74
C GLY A 552 2.40 2.41 -23.39
N TRP A 553 1.58 1.37 -23.22
CA TRP A 553 1.47 0.63 -21.96
C TRP A 553 2.59 -0.40 -21.84
N LYS A 554 3.15 -0.52 -20.64
CA LYS A 554 4.11 -1.57 -20.32
C LYS A 554 3.41 -2.87 -19.94
N VAL A 555 3.95 -3.98 -20.43
CA VAL A 555 3.36 -5.32 -20.33
C VAL A 555 4.26 -6.23 -19.49
N VAL A 556 3.65 -7.06 -18.65
CA VAL A 556 4.34 -8.18 -17.99
C VAL A 556 3.68 -9.48 -18.42
N VAL A 557 4.49 -10.39 -18.96
CA VAL A 557 4.06 -11.74 -19.35
C VAL A 557 4.53 -12.73 -18.29
N PHE A 558 3.58 -13.39 -17.66
CA PHE A 558 3.84 -14.47 -16.72
C PHE A 558 3.56 -15.83 -17.35
N SER A 559 4.51 -16.75 -17.23
CA SER A 559 4.29 -18.18 -17.49
C SER A 559 4.96 -19.03 -16.41
N TYR A 560 4.49 -20.24 -16.20
CA TYR A 560 5.19 -21.26 -15.44
C TYR A 560 6.38 -21.84 -16.23
N PHE A 561 6.28 -21.86 -17.56
CA PHE A 561 7.18 -22.62 -18.43
C PHE A 561 8.23 -21.75 -19.13
N HIS A 562 9.48 -22.20 -19.14
CA HIS A 562 10.59 -21.46 -19.76
C HIS A 562 10.46 -21.36 -21.28
N ASP A 563 10.09 -22.47 -21.94
CA ASP A 563 9.91 -22.55 -23.39
C ASP A 563 8.79 -21.62 -23.90
N VAL A 564 7.76 -21.38 -23.09
CA VAL A 564 6.73 -20.38 -23.41
C VAL A 564 7.28 -18.96 -23.33
N LEU A 565 8.11 -18.65 -22.33
CA LEU A 565 8.77 -17.34 -22.24
C LEU A 565 9.76 -17.12 -23.40
N ASP A 566 10.51 -18.15 -23.77
CA ASP A 566 11.44 -18.12 -24.90
C ASP A 566 10.67 -17.87 -26.22
N ALA A 567 9.54 -18.54 -26.42
CA ALA A 567 8.68 -18.33 -27.60
C ALA A 567 8.17 -16.88 -27.72
N VAL A 568 7.92 -16.19 -26.59
CA VAL A 568 7.57 -14.76 -26.60
C VAL A 568 8.81 -13.92 -26.94
N ALA A 569 9.94 -14.18 -26.28
CA ALA A 569 11.19 -13.45 -26.46
C ALA A 569 11.75 -13.54 -27.89
N ASP A 570 11.47 -14.63 -28.61
CA ASP A 570 11.87 -14.80 -30.01
C ASP A 570 11.12 -13.87 -30.98
N HIS A 571 9.99 -13.28 -30.57
CA HIS A 571 9.11 -12.49 -31.44
C HIS A 571 9.02 -11.01 -31.06
N VAL A 572 9.34 -10.65 -29.82
CA VAL A 572 9.33 -9.26 -29.34
C VAL A 572 10.54 -8.97 -28.46
N GLU A 573 10.99 -7.72 -28.45
CA GLU A 573 12.03 -7.29 -27.53
C GLU A 573 11.51 -7.30 -26.09
N VAL A 574 12.23 -7.99 -25.19
CA VAL A 574 11.81 -8.20 -23.81
C VAL A 574 12.93 -7.92 -22.82
N PHE A 575 12.53 -7.49 -21.61
CA PHE A 575 13.33 -7.61 -20.40
C PHE A 575 13.12 -9.00 -19.80
N GLY A 576 14.18 -9.66 -19.33
CA GLY A 576 14.10 -11.00 -18.72
C GLY A 576 14.72 -12.11 -19.60
N PRO A 577 14.38 -13.40 -19.37
CA PRO A 577 13.39 -13.89 -18.43
C PRO A 577 13.81 -13.79 -16.96
N LEU A 578 12.88 -13.38 -16.10
CA LEU A 578 13.03 -13.50 -14.65
C LEU A 578 12.73 -14.93 -14.22
N THR A 579 13.76 -15.67 -13.85
CA THR A 579 13.64 -17.10 -13.50
C THR A 579 14.11 -17.40 -12.09
N GLY A 580 13.89 -18.64 -11.65
CA GLY A 580 14.48 -19.17 -10.41
C GLY A 580 16.01 -19.02 -10.34
N ALA A 581 16.71 -19.08 -11.48
CA ALA A 581 18.16 -18.96 -11.57
C ALA A 581 18.68 -17.51 -11.51
N THR A 582 17.84 -16.52 -11.84
CA THR A 582 18.25 -15.11 -11.80
C THR A 582 18.55 -14.69 -10.36
N SER A 583 19.76 -14.20 -10.10
CA SER A 583 20.16 -13.73 -8.76
C SER A 583 19.26 -12.59 -8.27
N ALA A 584 19.09 -12.45 -6.95
CA ALA A 584 18.23 -11.39 -6.38
C ALA A 584 18.64 -9.98 -6.85
N GLN A 585 19.95 -9.71 -6.95
CA GLN A 585 20.45 -8.43 -7.45
C GLN A 585 20.17 -8.26 -8.95
N GLY A 586 20.30 -9.32 -9.75
CA GLY A 586 19.96 -9.30 -11.17
C GLY A 586 18.48 -9.05 -11.42
N ARG A 587 17.58 -9.67 -10.62
CA ARG A 587 16.14 -9.43 -10.70
C ARG A 587 15.79 -7.97 -10.44
N GLN A 588 16.37 -7.36 -9.40
CA GLN A 588 16.13 -5.95 -9.09
C GLN A 588 16.57 -5.04 -10.23
N ARG A 589 17.79 -5.26 -10.78
CA ARG A 589 18.30 -4.45 -11.91
C ARG A 589 17.37 -4.49 -13.13
N LEU A 590 16.92 -5.68 -13.53
CA LEU A 590 16.00 -5.84 -14.66
C LEU A 590 14.68 -5.09 -14.44
N VAL A 591 14.13 -5.17 -13.22
CA VAL A 591 12.89 -4.46 -12.88
C VAL A 591 13.12 -2.94 -12.85
N ASP A 592 14.26 -2.47 -12.35
CA ASP A 592 14.62 -1.04 -12.35
C ASP A 592 14.77 -0.51 -13.78
N GLU A 593 15.43 -1.26 -14.66
CA GLU A 593 15.60 -0.94 -16.09
C GLU A 593 14.25 -0.89 -16.82
N PHE A 594 13.40 -1.90 -16.61
CA PHE A 594 12.02 -1.92 -17.13
C PHE A 594 11.19 -0.73 -16.61
N THR A 595 11.34 -0.38 -15.33
CA THR A 595 10.66 0.76 -14.71
C THR A 595 11.14 2.08 -15.30
N ALA A 596 12.45 2.21 -15.58
CA ALA A 596 13.07 3.41 -16.11
C ALA A 596 12.78 3.68 -17.59
N CYS A 597 12.37 2.66 -18.38
CA CYS A 597 11.96 2.85 -19.77
C CYS A 597 10.81 3.87 -19.87
N GLU A 598 10.88 4.85 -20.77
CA GLU A 598 9.80 5.86 -20.89
C GLU A 598 8.64 5.37 -21.78
N ASP A 599 8.94 4.53 -22.77
CA ASP A 599 7.96 4.02 -23.73
C ASP A 599 7.51 2.60 -23.39
N HIS A 600 6.72 2.01 -24.30
CA HIS A 600 6.28 0.61 -24.22
C HIS A 600 7.47 -0.34 -23.98
N ALA A 601 7.27 -1.27 -23.06
CA ALA A 601 8.25 -2.29 -22.70
C ALA A 601 7.53 -3.59 -22.31
N VAL A 602 8.17 -4.73 -22.58
CA VAL A 602 7.66 -6.06 -22.21
C VAL A 602 8.63 -6.72 -21.25
N LEU A 603 8.16 -7.18 -20.10
CA LEU A 603 8.92 -7.98 -19.14
C LEU A 603 8.38 -9.42 -19.13
N VAL A 604 9.25 -10.41 -19.36
CA VAL A 604 8.90 -11.83 -19.25
C VAL A 604 9.39 -12.40 -17.93
N ALA A 605 8.53 -13.14 -17.22
CA ALA A 605 8.84 -13.69 -15.92
C ALA A 605 8.18 -15.04 -15.68
N GLN A 606 8.91 -15.93 -15.00
CA GLN A 606 8.28 -17.11 -14.43
C GLN A 606 7.32 -16.68 -13.33
N ILE A 607 6.08 -17.18 -13.32
CA ILE A 607 5.07 -16.71 -12.38
C ILE A 607 5.46 -16.94 -10.91
N GLU A 608 6.15 -18.04 -10.61
CA GLU A 608 6.66 -18.32 -9.26
C GLU A 608 7.85 -17.44 -8.87
N ALA A 609 8.68 -17.03 -9.84
CA ALA A 609 9.87 -16.21 -9.58
C ALA A 609 9.56 -14.70 -9.55
N GLY A 610 8.64 -14.26 -10.42
CA GLY A 610 8.19 -12.88 -10.56
C GLY A 610 7.03 -12.51 -9.60
N GLY A 611 6.25 -13.50 -9.14
CA GLY A 611 5.15 -13.28 -8.19
C GLY A 611 5.58 -12.94 -6.76
N VAL A 612 6.88 -13.02 -6.44
CA VAL A 612 7.39 -12.82 -5.07
C VAL A 612 8.48 -11.75 -5.02
N GLY A 613 8.26 -10.71 -4.21
CA GLY A 613 9.33 -9.84 -3.74
C GLY A 613 9.81 -8.74 -4.68
N LEU A 614 9.15 -8.54 -5.83
CA LEU A 614 9.50 -7.50 -6.80
C LEU A 614 8.44 -6.40 -6.86
N ASN A 615 8.85 -5.19 -7.23
CA ASN A 615 7.95 -4.06 -7.44
C ASN A 615 7.79 -3.79 -8.95
N ILE A 616 6.70 -4.26 -9.56
CA ILE A 616 6.47 -4.20 -11.02
C ILE A 616 5.29 -3.26 -11.34
N GLN A 617 5.09 -2.24 -10.51
CA GLN A 617 3.99 -1.27 -10.62
C GLN A 617 4.01 -0.46 -11.92
N ALA A 618 5.14 -0.40 -12.62
CA ALA A 618 5.24 0.29 -13.90
C ALA A 618 4.37 -0.36 -15.01
N ALA A 619 3.98 -1.62 -14.84
CA ALA A 619 3.16 -2.34 -15.81
C ALA A 619 1.67 -2.02 -15.66
N SER A 620 1.01 -1.73 -16.79
CA SER A 620 -0.45 -1.52 -16.87
C SER A 620 -1.17 -2.71 -17.51
N VAL A 621 -0.44 -3.66 -18.07
CA VAL A 621 -0.97 -4.88 -18.69
C VAL A 621 -0.24 -6.09 -18.12
N VAL A 622 -1.01 -7.10 -17.69
CA VAL A 622 -0.53 -8.38 -17.19
C VAL A 622 -1.11 -9.47 -18.07
N ILE A 623 -0.25 -10.29 -18.67
CA ILE A 623 -0.68 -11.45 -19.46
C ILE A 623 -0.31 -12.71 -18.68
N ILE A 624 -1.30 -13.52 -18.35
CA ILE A 624 -1.14 -14.86 -17.81
C ILE A 624 -1.19 -15.82 -18.99
N ALA A 625 -0.03 -16.35 -19.39
CA ALA A 625 0.11 -17.17 -20.59
C ALA A 625 -0.64 -18.51 -20.50
N GLU A 626 -0.84 -19.02 -19.28
CA GLU A 626 -1.64 -20.21 -19.04
C GLU A 626 -2.18 -20.22 -17.59
N PRO A 627 -3.36 -20.83 -17.36
CA PRO A 627 -3.99 -20.80 -16.04
C PRO A 627 -3.20 -21.62 -15.02
N GLN A 628 -3.20 -21.18 -13.77
CA GLN A 628 -2.50 -21.84 -12.66
C GLN A 628 -3.47 -22.57 -11.72
N TRP A 629 -3.03 -23.72 -11.20
CA TRP A 629 -3.83 -24.55 -10.29
C TRP A 629 -4.21 -23.88 -8.96
N LYS A 630 -3.40 -22.90 -8.56
CA LYS A 630 -3.56 -22.12 -7.33
C LYS A 630 -3.91 -20.69 -7.73
N PRO A 631 -5.15 -20.24 -7.47
CA PRO A 631 -5.55 -18.85 -7.72
C PRO A 631 -4.58 -17.85 -7.09
N SER A 632 -4.14 -18.14 -5.85
CA SER A 632 -3.20 -17.29 -5.12
C SER A 632 -1.89 -17.02 -5.84
N THR A 633 -1.43 -17.90 -6.74
CA THR A 633 -0.21 -17.67 -7.53
C THR A 633 -0.41 -16.56 -8.56
N GLU A 634 -1.58 -16.54 -9.22
CA GLU A 634 -1.94 -15.45 -10.14
C GLU A 634 -2.22 -14.16 -9.36
N ASP A 635 -2.98 -14.23 -8.27
CA ASP A 635 -3.28 -13.08 -7.43
C ASP A 635 -1.98 -12.44 -6.90
N GLN A 636 -1.00 -13.26 -6.51
CA GLN A 636 0.32 -12.80 -6.08
C GLN A 636 1.09 -12.07 -7.18
N ALA A 637 0.97 -12.53 -8.42
CA ALA A 637 1.62 -11.94 -9.59
C ALA A 637 0.92 -10.64 -10.03
N ILE A 638 -0.41 -10.64 -10.11
CA ILE A 638 -1.23 -9.47 -10.44
C ILE A 638 -0.99 -8.38 -9.39
N ALA A 639 -0.96 -8.73 -8.10
CA ALA A 639 -0.69 -7.79 -7.02
C ALA A 639 0.73 -7.18 -7.05
N ARG A 640 1.65 -7.62 -7.93
CA ARG A 640 2.92 -6.93 -8.18
C ARG A 640 2.76 -5.70 -9.07
N CYS A 641 1.74 -5.71 -9.92
CA CYS A 641 1.40 -4.63 -10.83
C CYS A 641 0.25 -3.77 -10.26
N HIS A 642 -0.76 -4.41 -9.67
CA HIS A 642 -1.91 -3.76 -9.03
C HIS A 642 -1.73 -3.71 -7.50
N ARG A 643 -1.06 -2.67 -7.02
CA ARG A 643 -0.77 -2.44 -5.59
C ARG A 643 -0.57 -0.96 -5.31
N MET A 644 -0.51 -0.59 -4.04
CA MET A 644 -0.29 0.81 -3.61
C MET A 644 0.90 1.45 -4.31
N GLY A 645 0.64 2.53 -5.07
CA GLY A 645 1.63 3.19 -5.95
C GLY A 645 1.30 3.02 -7.43
N GLN A 646 0.41 2.10 -7.78
CA GLN A 646 -0.16 2.03 -9.12
C GLN A 646 -1.08 3.23 -9.35
N VAL A 647 -0.90 3.90 -10.49
CA VAL A 647 -1.58 5.14 -10.88
C VAL A 647 -2.50 4.95 -12.08
N ARG A 648 -2.29 3.88 -12.86
CA ARG A 648 -3.03 3.54 -14.06
C ARG A 648 -3.86 2.29 -13.86
N LYS A 649 -4.93 2.15 -14.66
CA LYS A 649 -5.72 0.92 -14.69
C LYS A 649 -4.84 -0.26 -15.07
N VAL A 650 -5.08 -1.40 -14.45
CA VAL A 650 -4.35 -2.63 -14.76
C VAL A 650 -5.29 -3.58 -15.50
N HIS A 651 -4.88 -3.98 -16.71
CA HIS A 651 -5.58 -4.95 -17.53
C HIS A 651 -4.92 -6.31 -17.35
N VAL A 652 -5.68 -7.31 -16.92
CA VAL A 652 -5.22 -8.68 -16.76
C VAL A 652 -5.86 -9.55 -17.84
N HIS A 653 -5.03 -10.08 -18.72
CA HIS A 653 -5.43 -11.02 -19.77
C HIS A 653 -5.07 -12.43 -19.35
N ARG A 654 -6.05 -13.35 -19.34
CA ARG A 654 -5.82 -14.78 -19.14
C ARG A 654 -6.04 -15.51 -20.45
N LEU A 655 -4.97 -16.09 -20.99
CA LEU A 655 -5.03 -16.82 -22.24
C LEU A 655 -5.51 -18.25 -22.00
N LEU A 656 -6.66 -18.59 -22.55
CA LEU A 656 -7.35 -19.87 -22.35
C LEU A 656 -7.70 -20.51 -23.69
N VAL A 657 -7.55 -21.83 -23.82
CA VAL A 657 -7.99 -22.55 -25.01
C VAL A 657 -9.29 -23.31 -24.72
N LYS A 658 -10.29 -23.13 -25.59
CA LYS A 658 -11.55 -23.89 -25.53
C LYS A 658 -11.30 -25.39 -25.72
N ASP A 659 -12.16 -26.21 -25.13
CA ASP A 659 -12.11 -27.67 -25.28
C ASP A 659 -10.72 -28.25 -24.96
N SER A 660 -10.10 -27.75 -23.89
CA SER A 660 -8.75 -28.13 -23.45
C SER A 660 -8.65 -28.22 -21.92
N VAL A 661 -7.47 -28.65 -21.45
CA VAL A 661 -7.10 -28.67 -20.04
C VAL A 661 -7.28 -27.31 -19.36
N ASP A 662 -7.14 -26.20 -20.10
CA ASP A 662 -7.26 -24.85 -19.54
C ASP A 662 -8.65 -24.60 -18.95
N ALA A 663 -9.71 -25.02 -19.66
CA ALA A 663 -11.09 -24.88 -19.20
C ALA A 663 -11.31 -25.63 -17.89
N ARG A 664 -10.73 -26.83 -17.77
CA ARG A 664 -10.84 -27.64 -16.55
C ARG A 664 -10.08 -27.02 -15.37
N VAL A 665 -8.89 -26.46 -15.63
CA VAL A 665 -8.14 -25.74 -14.60
C VAL A 665 -8.96 -24.54 -14.12
N GLN A 666 -9.60 -23.81 -15.03
CA GLN A 666 -10.45 -22.66 -14.68
C GLN A 666 -11.65 -23.07 -13.82
N GLU A 667 -12.38 -24.15 -14.19
CA GLU A 667 -13.48 -24.69 -13.36
C GLU A 667 -13.04 -25.02 -11.92
N ILE A 668 -11.86 -25.63 -11.77
CA ILE A 668 -11.30 -25.99 -10.46
C ILE A 668 -10.98 -24.74 -9.64
N ARG A 669 -10.50 -23.67 -10.29
CA ARG A 669 -10.19 -22.40 -9.63
C ARG A 669 -11.45 -21.72 -9.14
N ASP A 670 -12.47 -21.61 -10.00
CA ASP A 670 -13.72 -20.91 -9.68
C ASP A 670 -14.39 -21.54 -8.45
N HIS A 671 -14.38 -22.87 -8.36
CA HIS A 671 -14.90 -23.59 -7.20
C HIS A 671 -14.10 -23.32 -5.90
N LYS A 672 -12.77 -23.17 -5.99
CA LYS A 672 -11.93 -22.82 -4.83
C LYS A 672 -12.12 -21.38 -4.37
N THR A 673 -12.23 -20.44 -5.31
CA THR A 673 -12.46 -19.01 -5.01
C THR A 673 -13.79 -18.82 -4.28
N LEU A 674 -14.87 -19.48 -4.74
CA LEU A 674 -16.18 -19.43 -4.09
C LEU A 674 -16.15 -19.93 -2.63
N LEU A 675 -15.42 -21.01 -2.37
CA LEU A 675 -15.24 -21.54 -1.01
C LEU A 675 -14.47 -20.55 -0.12
N PHE A 676 -13.42 -19.90 -0.64
CA PHE A 676 -12.65 -18.90 0.10
C PHE A 676 -13.50 -17.66 0.43
N ASP A 677 -14.18 -17.11 -0.57
CA ASP A 677 -15.03 -15.94 -0.42
C ASP A 677 -16.18 -16.17 0.56
N HIS A 678 -16.76 -17.37 0.60
CA HIS A 678 -17.82 -17.69 1.56
C HIS A 678 -17.37 -17.58 3.03
N TYR A 679 -16.14 -17.99 3.35
CA TYR A 679 -15.59 -17.86 4.70
C TYR A 679 -15.01 -16.45 4.98
N ALA A 680 -14.65 -15.70 3.93
CA ALA A 680 -14.01 -14.39 4.04
C ALA A 680 -14.96 -13.19 3.94
N ARG A 681 -16.06 -13.26 3.17
CA ARG A 681 -16.98 -12.14 2.85
C ARG A 681 -18.29 -12.17 3.64
N GLU A 682 -19.06 -11.09 3.57
CA GLU A 682 -20.30 -10.85 4.35
C GLU A 682 -21.59 -11.48 3.80
N SER A 683 -21.59 -12.25 2.71
CA SER A 683 -22.85 -12.70 2.11
C SER A 683 -23.48 -13.91 2.80
N ASP A 684 -24.61 -13.68 3.48
CA ASP A 684 -25.63 -14.68 3.84
C ASP A 684 -26.22 -15.31 2.56
N THR A 685 -25.60 -16.37 2.08
CA THR A 685 -26.24 -17.23 1.06
C THR A 685 -26.09 -18.69 1.47
N LYS A 686 -27.24 -19.32 1.75
CA LYS A 686 -27.37 -20.75 2.03
C LYS A 686 -27.11 -21.52 0.74
N HIS A 687 -25.92 -22.08 0.59
CA HIS A 687 -25.73 -23.28 -0.22
C HIS A 687 -25.00 -24.35 0.60
N SER A 688 -25.64 -25.51 0.61
CA SER A 688 -25.31 -26.70 1.39
C SER A 688 -24.30 -27.60 0.68
N HIS A 689 -23.24 -27.93 1.41
CA HIS A 689 -22.49 -29.19 1.52
C HIS A 689 -21.83 -29.92 0.33
N GLU A 690 -20.60 -30.36 0.66
CA GLU A 690 -19.83 -31.54 0.21
C GLU A 690 -19.30 -31.60 -1.22
N SER A 691 -17.97 -31.50 -1.36
CA SER A 691 -17.14 -32.65 -1.75
C SER A 691 -15.65 -32.34 -1.67
N ALA A 692 -14.96 -33.04 -0.75
CA ALA A 692 -13.63 -33.57 -0.99
C ALA A 692 -13.41 -34.71 0.01
N LEU A 693 -14.19 -35.78 -0.17
CA LEU A 693 -13.82 -37.11 0.30
C LEU A 693 -12.43 -37.45 -0.25
N ASP A 694 -11.63 -38.07 0.62
CA ASP A 694 -10.40 -38.76 0.27
C ASP A 694 -10.59 -39.63 -0.97
N SER A 695 -10.03 -39.19 -2.10
CA SER A 695 -9.67 -40.10 -3.19
C SER A 695 -8.16 -40.18 -3.23
N ALA A 696 -7.60 -41.39 -3.28
CA ALA A 696 -6.17 -41.67 -3.41
C ALA A 696 -5.52 -41.12 -4.71
N VAL A 697 -6.28 -40.39 -5.53
CA VAL A 697 -5.93 -39.88 -6.85
C VAL A 697 -5.79 -38.35 -6.78
N SER A 698 -4.67 -37.83 -7.27
CA SER A 698 -4.41 -36.38 -7.24
C SER A 698 -5.36 -35.61 -8.17
N VAL A 699 -5.52 -34.30 -7.96
CA VAL A 699 -6.38 -33.45 -8.82
C VAL A 699 -5.90 -33.51 -10.27
N GLU A 700 -4.59 -33.49 -10.47
CA GLU A 700 -3.91 -33.56 -11.76
C GLU A 700 -4.25 -34.86 -12.50
N GLN A 701 -4.24 -36.00 -11.80
CA GLN A 701 -4.58 -37.30 -12.38
C GLN A 701 -6.05 -37.37 -12.81
N ARG A 702 -6.97 -36.77 -12.05
CA ARG A 702 -8.39 -36.67 -12.43
C ARG A 702 -8.59 -35.83 -13.69
N VAL A 703 -7.82 -34.74 -13.86
CA VAL A 703 -7.88 -33.91 -15.06
C VAL A 703 -7.40 -34.67 -16.29
N VAL A 704 -6.29 -35.41 -16.19
CA VAL A 704 -5.78 -36.23 -17.30
C VAL A 704 -6.81 -37.29 -17.72
N GLN A 705 -7.39 -38.01 -16.75
CA GLN A 705 -8.42 -39.03 -17.04
C GLN A 705 -9.67 -38.43 -17.68
N ALA A 706 -10.11 -37.26 -17.20
CA ALA A 706 -11.26 -36.57 -17.78
C ALA A 706 -10.99 -36.13 -19.23
N GLU A 707 -9.79 -35.65 -19.55
CA GLU A 707 -9.41 -35.29 -20.92
C GLU A 707 -9.31 -36.50 -21.85
N GLN A 708 -8.76 -37.62 -21.38
CA GLN A 708 -8.73 -38.87 -22.14
C GLN A 708 -10.14 -39.38 -22.44
N GLN A 709 -11.03 -39.40 -21.44
CA GLN A 709 -12.43 -39.78 -21.61
C GLN A 709 -13.16 -38.86 -22.60
N ARG A 710 -12.96 -37.54 -22.51
CA ARG A 710 -13.56 -36.56 -23.43
C ARG A 710 -13.18 -36.81 -24.89
N LEU A 711 -11.95 -37.28 -25.12
CA LEU A 711 -11.42 -37.57 -26.46
C LEU A 711 -11.60 -39.03 -26.89
N GLY A 712 -12.19 -39.88 -26.05
CA GLY A 712 -12.41 -41.31 -26.34
C GLY A 712 -11.13 -42.14 -26.40
N LEU A 713 -10.13 -41.79 -25.58
CA LEU A 713 -8.82 -42.45 -25.49
C LEU A 713 -8.72 -43.45 -24.34
#